data_AF-A0A8E0TRS9-F1
#
_entry.id   AF-A0A8E0TRS9-F1
#
_cell.length_a   1.000
_cell.length_b   1.000
_cell.length_c   1.000
_cell.angle_alpha   90.00
_cell.angle_beta   90.00
_cell.angle_gamma   90.00
#
_symmetry.space_group_name_H-M   'P 1'
#
loop_
_entity.id
_entity.type
_entity.pdbx_description
1 polymer ?
#
loop_
_entity_poly.entity_id
_entity_poly.type
_entity_poly.pdbx_seq_one_letter_code
_entity_poly.pdbx_strand_id
1 'polypeptide(L)'
;MAASLAAGTLAHARQDALDPALAAASEADREALARIEARVLADYEAGRFAEADAGLVEILPIEIRVYGEDHPIVAATHASRGAVAEAVGDNVAAEAHRRRDLAIRERLDDEEALAESRRALGANLVAQQKHDEALPLLTQAHAVLAPSAPPSDEQIVSAAFNLARALYAGGEPEQALDVLTPSAQALNDPSHDTSAWAALVAFDHGFLLRELGRAEEAAPAFGRACDLWRAHGGISATPGEACLSQAEILKDLGRDAEAEPRLAYALDAPDLTTARRSHAAEHLITTRTLLHGEDAVDEPLLRRALELSIAAWGDHTATAYAANRLGLVLRDRLFLQEESLGEFRRAQAIYMGEQGPAGQGSIAATANVIFTLNALGRYDEALAEGDALLTIAAPGENGTDSERRSWRPFNLSRADALKGLGRYGEARALLIARLAELEGEGADAAQMADVHTRIAQVASLQRDWPAMADHRRRVMEHRRALGDPHAFGMAMALYGQVLSQIGEDQAAYEILTEALRILEGAEETTAQDRLYVLTYLGYAAVELGRLEEGERHLEAVIAAYRLDGEGQGSLANALRYLASLRTEQNRFDDAEALYLEALALTEGANDEEAASFAYGALGELWRFMGRHDEAETALRRVVDFTTQQYGADSIENAVPLRNLAVHLGSTGRQERALDLLLQVLALEQAVLAPDAAALLRTRVLIGRVLADLGRYGDAEVMFTEILALALPALGETNVVTQEAASQLGFVMALQGRYDDAIPHLQSAADMTERSFGPDSRQMINALQLLSYALYMERRFDETIVIMTRAVQLVDLEGARWPKTVVDVRSNLGRTYLEAGVRRRLCRPCARRLRSPPASVANGPRPSAPRRKSAARRSAPLSTRRGRWRKPADPSHAKPSAAPCKAARGTRYQEATMRGARVAHARSFEKAFMRDPIDYIQSNLVPMVVEQSSRGERAFDIFSRLLRERIIFLTGPFDDGMASLICAQLLFLESENPKKEISMYINSPGGIVTSALAIYDTMQYIKSPVSTVCMGMAASAGSLILTAGAAGQRVSLPNARIMVHQPSGGFRGQASDIERHAEDIIKTKRRLNEIYVQHTGRTYEEVERTLDRDHFMSAQEAKDWGLVDHVYEQREEAPAEEPKKS
;
A
#
# COMPACT_ATOMS: atom_id res chain seq x y z
N MET A 1 -52.20 31.39 45.19
CA MET A 1 -53.33 30.47 45.47
C MET A 1 -53.82 30.57 46.91
N ALA A 2 -53.02 30.22 47.93
CA ALA A 2 -53.39 30.52 49.34
C ALA A 2 -53.77 32.00 49.55
N ALA A 3 -53.03 32.90 48.87
CA ALA A 3 -53.28 34.35 48.82
C ALA A 3 -54.70 34.75 48.32
N SER A 4 -55.29 33.98 47.41
CA SER A 4 -56.59 34.28 46.81
C SER A 4 -57.75 33.64 47.59
N LEU A 5 -57.51 32.45 48.17
CA LEU A 5 -58.48 31.73 49.00
C LEU A 5 -58.70 32.37 50.37
N ALA A 6 -57.64 32.86 51.03
CA ALA A 6 -57.80 33.53 52.33
C ALA A 6 -58.36 34.96 52.19
N ALA A 7 -58.05 35.65 51.08
CA ALA A 7 -58.67 36.93 50.75
C ALA A 7 -60.18 36.75 50.45
N GLY A 8 -60.55 35.67 49.76
CA GLY A 8 -61.94 35.30 49.51
C GLY A 8 -62.73 34.96 50.77
N THR A 9 -62.14 34.20 51.71
CA THR A 9 -62.81 33.81 52.97
C THR A 9 -62.98 34.98 53.95
N LEU A 10 -62.01 35.90 54.04
CA LEU A 10 -62.20 37.17 54.76
C LEU A 10 -63.19 38.12 54.06
N ALA A 11 -63.27 38.09 52.73
CA ALA A 11 -64.16 38.95 51.95
C ALA A 11 -65.61 38.43 51.85
N HIS A 12 -65.84 37.11 51.85
CA HIS A 12 -67.19 36.52 51.86
C HIS A 12 -67.88 36.72 53.20
N ALA A 13 -67.14 36.62 54.30
CA ALA A 13 -67.64 36.97 55.64
C ALA A 13 -68.09 38.45 55.74
N ARG A 14 -67.61 39.33 54.86
CA ARG A 14 -67.99 40.76 54.79
C ARG A 14 -69.27 41.06 54.02
N GLN A 15 -69.86 40.11 53.29
CA GLN A 15 -71.12 40.36 52.58
C GLN A 15 -72.36 40.34 53.49
N ASP A 16 -72.23 39.85 54.73
CA ASP A 16 -73.28 39.97 55.75
C ASP A 16 -73.18 41.28 56.53
N ALA A 17 -73.33 42.40 55.81
CA ALA A 17 -73.67 43.71 56.41
C ALA A 17 -75.02 43.71 57.18
N LEU A 18 -75.62 42.53 57.37
CA LEU A 18 -76.85 42.24 58.10
C LEU A 18 -76.61 41.46 59.40
N ASP A 19 -75.36 41.19 59.79
CA ASP A 19 -75.07 40.48 61.04
C ASP A 19 -75.56 41.31 62.26
N PRO A 20 -76.58 40.83 63.00
CA PRO A 20 -77.12 41.53 64.16
C PRO A 20 -76.07 41.78 65.25
N ALA A 21 -75.05 40.92 65.35
CA ALA A 21 -73.99 41.03 66.34
C ALA A 21 -73.07 42.23 66.04
N LEU A 22 -72.73 42.44 64.76
CA LEU A 22 -71.92 43.60 64.35
C LEU A 22 -72.70 44.92 64.53
N ALA A 23 -74.00 44.92 64.24
CA ALA A 23 -74.86 46.08 64.47
C ALA A 23 -75.01 46.45 65.96
N ALA A 24 -74.94 45.46 66.85
CA ALA A 24 -74.97 45.64 68.30
C ALA A 24 -73.61 46.00 68.92
N ALA A 25 -72.52 45.91 68.15
CA ALA A 25 -71.17 46.18 68.63
C ALA A 25 -70.88 47.67 68.84
N SER A 26 -69.94 47.95 69.75
CA SER A 26 -69.50 49.32 70.01
C SER A 26 -68.94 49.98 68.75
N GLU A 27 -69.11 51.29 68.59
CA GLU A 27 -68.55 52.04 67.46
C GLU A 27 -67.02 51.88 67.39
N ALA A 28 -66.35 51.79 68.55
CA ALA A 28 -64.92 51.54 68.65
C ALA A 28 -64.52 50.14 68.13
N ASP A 29 -65.28 49.09 68.47
CA ASP A 29 -65.01 47.73 67.98
C ASP A 29 -65.28 47.63 66.47
N ARG A 30 -66.37 48.24 65.97
CA ARG A 30 -66.68 48.30 64.53
C ARG A 30 -65.59 48.99 63.72
N GLU A 31 -65.10 50.13 64.18
CA GLU A 31 -63.99 50.81 63.51
C GLU A 31 -62.67 50.03 63.62
N ALA A 32 -62.41 49.37 64.75
CA ALA A 32 -61.21 48.56 64.93
C ALA A 32 -61.19 47.35 63.98
N LEU A 33 -62.29 46.60 63.91
CA LEU A 33 -62.45 45.49 62.96
C LEU A 33 -62.21 45.97 61.52
N ALA A 34 -62.92 47.00 61.06
CA ALA A 34 -62.78 47.51 59.69
C ALA A 34 -61.34 47.95 59.35
N ARG A 35 -60.65 48.63 60.29
CA ARG A 35 -59.25 49.06 60.11
C ARG A 35 -58.27 47.89 60.07
N ILE A 36 -58.38 46.95 61.02
CA ILE A 36 -57.45 45.82 61.14
C ILE A 36 -57.63 44.88 59.95
N GLU A 37 -58.87 44.55 59.56
CA GLU A 37 -59.16 43.72 58.38
C GLU A 37 -58.60 44.32 57.08
N ALA A 38 -58.78 45.63 56.87
CA ALA A 38 -58.24 46.30 55.68
C ALA A 38 -56.70 46.22 55.63
N ARG A 39 -56.04 46.32 56.79
CA ARG A 39 -54.59 46.16 56.90
C ARG A 39 -54.16 44.70 56.67
N VAL A 40 -54.82 43.74 57.30
CA VAL A 40 -54.57 42.30 57.11
C VAL A 40 -54.68 41.93 55.64
N LEU A 41 -55.74 42.38 54.96
CA LEU A 41 -55.93 42.12 53.54
C LEU A 41 -54.80 42.73 52.69
N ALA A 42 -54.42 43.99 52.96
CA ALA A 42 -53.33 44.66 52.24
C ALA A 42 -51.95 44.03 52.50
N ASP A 43 -51.69 43.53 53.70
CA ASP A 43 -50.47 42.79 54.03
C ASP A 43 -50.45 41.42 53.34
N TYR A 44 -51.59 40.74 53.31
CA TYR A 44 -51.74 39.45 52.67
C TYR A 44 -51.60 39.53 51.15
N GLU A 45 -52.26 40.50 50.50
CA GLU A 45 -52.14 40.76 49.05
C GLU A 45 -50.71 41.14 48.63
N ALA A 46 -49.97 41.78 49.54
CA ALA A 46 -48.58 42.14 49.31
C ALA A 46 -47.57 41.05 49.69
N GLY A 47 -48.03 39.85 50.10
CA GLY A 47 -47.17 38.73 50.51
C GLY A 47 -46.45 38.93 51.85
N ARG A 48 -46.87 39.92 52.64
CA ARG A 48 -46.36 40.22 53.99
C ARG A 48 -47.07 39.33 55.03
N PHE A 49 -46.81 38.03 54.96
CA PHE A 49 -47.54 37.02 55.73
C PHE A 49 -47.36 37.14 57.25
N ALA A 50 -46.19 37.56 57.72
CA ALA A 50 -45.95 37.77 59.15
C ALA A 50 -46.76 38.96 59.71
N GLU A 51 -46.85 40.05 58.93
CA GLU A 51 -47.64 41.23 59.25
C GLU A 51 -49.15 40.92 59.17
N ALA A 52 -49.57 40.10 58.21
CA ALA A 52 -50.93 39.60 58.12
C ALA A 52 -51.30 38.74 59.34
N ASP A 53 -50.45 37.80 59.79
CA ASP A 53 -50.72 37.03 61.03
C ASP A 53 -50.78 37.94 62.25
N ALA A 54 -49.90 38.94 62.36
CA ALA A 54 -49.94 39.90 63.46
C ALA A 54 -51.28 40.67 63.51
N GLY A 55 -51.82 41.05 62.36
CA GLY A 55 -53.15 41.65 62.28
C GLY A 55 -54.28 40.66 62.64
N LEU A 56 -54.17 39.38 62.24
CA LEU A 56 -55.13 38.34 62.61
C LEU A 56 -55.06 37.97 64.11
N VAL A 57 -53.90 38.13 64.76
CA VAL A 57 -53.75 38.03 66.22
C VAL A 57 -54.44 39.19 66.92
N GLU A 58 -54.34 40.40 66.36
CA GLU A 58 -54.97 41.60 66.90
C GLU A 58 -56.51 41.56 66.77
N ILE A 59 -57.03 41.01 65.67
CA ILE A 59 -58.47 41.02 65.38
C ILE A 59 -59.26 39.97 66.16
N LEU A 60 -58.68 38.79 66.39
CA LEU A 60 -59.38 37.63 66.95
C LEU A 60 -60.05 37.89 68.32
N PRO A 61 -59.41 38.59 69.30
CA PRO A 61 -60.07 38.92 70.58
C PRO A 61 -61.22 39.92 70.45
N ILE A 62 -61.23 40.73 69.38
CA ILE A 62 -62.30 41.68 69.09
C ILE A 62 -63.47 40.92 68.48
N GLU A 63 -63.21 40.02 67.53
CA GLU A 63 -64.23 39.16 66.92
C GLU A 63 -64.92 38.25 67.93
N ILE A 64 -64.16 37.59 68.82
CA ILE A 64 -64.74 36.75 69.88
C ILE A 64 -65.66 37.57 70.80
N ARG A 65 -65.32 38.85 71.07
CA ARG A 65 -66.15 39.74 71.90
C ARG A 65 -67.43 40.18 71.19
N VAL A 66 -67.36 40.40 69.88
CA VAL A 66 -68.48 40.90 69.07
C VAL A 66 -69.43 39.76 68.70
N TYR A 67 -68.89 38.64 68.24
CA TYR A 67 -69.64 37.56 67.61
C TYR A 67 -69.79 36.30 68.48
N GLY A 68 -68.94 36.15 69.50
CA GLY A 68 -68.83 34.92 70.30
C GLY A 68 -67.81 33.92 69.73
N GLU A 69 -67.36 32.98 70.56
CA GLU A 69 -66.33 32.00 70.18
C GLU A 69 -66.78 31.04 69.06
N ASP A 70 -68.10 30.79 68.95
CA ASP A 70 -68.69 29.81 68.04
C ASP A 70 -69.35 30.48 66.84
N HIS A 71 -68.66 31.45 66.25
CA HIS A 71 -69.17 32.21 65.11
C HIS A 71 -68.41 31.89 63.82
N PRO A 72 -69.07 31.87 62.63
CA PRO A 72 -68.41 31.66 61.34
C PRO A 72 -67.23 32.60 61.07
N ILE A 73 -67.30 33.86 61.53
CA ILE A 73 -66.22 34.85 61.38
C ILE A 73 -64.97 34.43 62.19
N VAL A 74 -65.15 33.96 63.43
CA VAL A 74 -64.04 33.49 64.27
C VAL A 74 -63.40 32.23 63.66
N ALA A 75 -64.21 31.34 63.09
CA ALA A 75 -63.72 30.19 62.32
C ALA A 75 -62.90 30.64 61.10
N ALA A 76 -63.40 31.59 60.31
CA ALA A 76 -62.71 32.15 59.15
C ALA A 76 -61.36 32.81 59.51
N THR A 77 -61.27 33.48 60.65
CA THR A 77 -60.00 34.04 61.16
C THR A 77 -59.02 32.93 61.53
N HIS A 78 -59.47 31.85 62.17
CA HIS A 78 -58.61 30.68 62.40
C HIS A 78 -58.19 29.97 61.10
N ALA A 79 -59.08 29.83 60.11
CA ALA A 79 -58.77 29.30 58.79
C ALA A 79 -57.68 30.13 58.10
N SER A 80 -57.81 31.46 58.15
CA SER A 80 -56.87 32.43 57.57
C SER A 80 -55.50 32.38 58.24
N ARG A 81 -55.45 32.29 59.58
CA ARG A 81 -54.20 32.09 60.32
C ARG A 81 -53.54 30.76 59.99
N GLY A 82 -54.33 29.70 59.78
CA GLY A 82 -53.83 28.41 59.29
C GLY A 82 -53.18 28.53 57.90
N ALA A 83 -53.83 29.23 56.98
CA ALA A 83 -53.29 29.46 55.63
C ALA A 83 -52.03 30.34 55.64
N VAL A 84 -51.97 31.36 56.50
CA VAL A 84 -50.77 32.21 56.69
C VAL A 84 -49.61 31.39 57.26
N ALA A 85 -49.87 30.54 58.25
CA ALA A 85 -48.87 29.64 58.82
C ALA A 85 -48.31 28.66 57.77
N GLU A 86 -49.16 28.09 56.91
CA GLU A 86 -48.73 27.26 55.77
C GLU A 86 -47.87 28.06 54.78
N ALA A 87 -48.24 29.30 54.47
CA ALA A 87 -47.52 30.15 53.53
C ALA A 87 -46.10 30.50 54.02
N VAL A 88 -45.86 30.53 55.34
CA VAL A 88 -44.52 30.72 55.93
C VAL A 88 -43.83 29.40 56.30
N GLY A 89 -44.44 28.25 56.01
CA GLY A 89 -43.87 26.92 56.24
C GLY A 89 -44.02 26.36 57.66
N ASP A 90 -44.81 27.00 58.53
CA ASP A 90 -45.08 26.51 59.89
C ASP A 90 -46.30 25.59 59.92
N ASN A 91 -46.09 24.34 59.50
CA ASN A 91 -47.16 23.35 59.44
C ASN A 91 -47.75 22.99 60.82
N VAL A 92 -46.99 23.15 61.91
CA VAL A 92 -47.46 22.83 63.27
C VAL A 92 -48.40 23.91 63.77
N ALA A 93 -48.06 25.19 63.58
CA ALA A 93 -48.96 26.30 63.88
C ALA A 93 -50.21 26.25 62.98
N ALA A 94 -50.04 25.92 61.70
CA ALA A 94 -51.15 25.73 60.77
C ALA A 94 -52.13 24.65 61.24
N GLU A 95 -51.63 23.48 61.65
CA GLU A 95 -52.45 22.41 62.20
C GLU A 95 -53.26 22.88 63.42
N ALA A 96 -52.62 23.58 64.35
CA ALA A 96 -53.28 24.08 65.56
C ALA A 96 -54.42 25.07 65.23
N HIS A 97 -54.25 25.90 64.21
CA HIS A 97 -55.30 26.82 63.75
C HIS A 97 -56.40 26.12 62.96
N ARG A 98 -56.05 25.20 62.05
CA ARG A 98 -57.00 24.40 61.26
C ARG A 98 -57.86 23.48 62.14
N ARG A 99 -57.31 22.91 63.24
CA ARG A 99 -58.11 22.16 64.22
C ARG A 99 -59.12 23.02 64.98
N ARG A 100 -58.78 24.28 65.27
CA ARG A 100 -59.72 25.22 65.93
C ARG A 100 -60.85 25.65 65.01
N ASP A 101 -60.53 25.97 63.75
CA ASP A 101 -61.51 26.24 62.69
C ASP A 101 -62.47 25.04 62.52
N LEU A 102 -61.92 23.84 62.34
CA LEU A 102 -62.72 22.61 62.23
C LEU A 102 -63.65 22.41 63.44
N ALA A 103 -63.15 22.56 64.67
CA ALA A 103 -63.96 22.39 65.88
C ALA A 103 -65.09 23.43 66.04
N ILE A 104 -64.92 24.64 65.50
CA ILE A 104 -65.98 25.63 65.44
C ILE A 104 -67.00 25.22 64.37
N ARG A 105 -66.55 24.84 63.17
CA ARG A 105 -67.45 24.46 62.06
C ARG A 105 -68.22 23.16 62.29
N GLU A 106 -67.70 22.22 63.08
CA GLU A 106 -68.45 21.02 63.50
C GLU A 106 -69.69 21.36 64.36
N ARG A 107 -69.70 22.55 64.99
CA ARG A 107 -70.83 23.05 65.78
C ARG A 107 -71.76 23.96 64.99
N LEU A 108 -71.36 24.34 63.78
CA LEU A 108 -72.15 25.14 62.84
C LEU A 108 -72.81 24.16 61.85
N ASP A 109 -74.11 24.30 61.61
CA ASP A 109 -74.88 23.40 60.71
C ASP A 109 -74.64 23.75 59.22
N ASP A 110 -73.37 23.85 58.82
CA ASP A 110 -72.90 24.21 57.49
C ASP A 110 -71.91 23.14 56.98
N GLU A 111 -72.46 22.14 56.30
CA GLU A 111 -71.71 20.98 55.79
C GLU A 111 -70.66 21.36 54.73
N GLU A 112 -70.91 22.39 53.91
CA GLU A 112 -69.97 22.82 52.87
C GLU A 112 -68.75 23.50 53.49
N ALA A 113 -69.00 24.43 54.41
CA ALA A 113 -67.96 25.10 55.19
C ALA A 113 -67.15 24.10 56.06
N LEU A 114 -67.83 23.09 56.62
CA LEU A 114 -67.20 22.01 57.38
C LEU A 114 -66.31 21.14 56.47
N ALA A 115 -66.77 20.77 55.27
CA ALA A 115 -65.98 20.02 54.30
C ALA A 115 -64.73 20.76 53.84
N GLU A 116 -64.82 22.08 53.61
CA GLU A 116 -63.65 22.91 53.34
C GLU A 116 -62.62 22.86 54.48
N SER A 117 -63.06 22.88 55.76
CA SER A 117 -62.15 22.81 56.91
C SER A 117 -61.46 21.46 57.04
N ARG A 118 -62.20 20.37 56.78
CA ARG A 118 -61.68 19.00 56.72
C ARG A 118 -60.65 18.83 55.61
N ARG A 119 -60.91 19.37 54.41
CA ARG A 119 -59.97 19.37 53.28
C ARG A 119 -58.68 20.11 53.64
N ALA A 120 -58.84 21.30 54.22
CA ALA A 120 -57.72 22.16 54.58
C ALA A 120 -56.85 21.54 55.70
N LEU A 121 -57.44 20.99 56.76
CA LEU A 121 -56.68 20.26 57.79
C LEU A 121 -56.05 18.99 57.22
N GLY A 122 -56.79 18.23 56.41
CA GLY A 122 -56.30 17.01 55.77
C GLY A 122 -55.08 17.25 54.87
N ALA A 123 -55.11 18.30 54.04
CA ALA A 123 -53.97 18.69 53.21
C ALA A 123 -52.73 19.05 54.06
N ASN A 124 -52.93 19.77 55.16
CA ASN A 124 -51.85 20.09 56.10
C ASN A 124 -51.22 18.83 56.72
N LEU A 125 -52.04 17.88 57.14
CA LEU A 125 -51.60 16.60 57.70
C LEU A 125 -50.86 15.75 56.66
N VAL A 126 -51.31 15.73 55.39
CA VAL A 126 -50.58 15.08 54.28
C VAL A 126 -49.21 15.71 54.08
N ALA A 127 -49.10 17.05 54.14
CA ALA A 127 -47.82 17.75 54.05
C ALA A 127 -46.87 17.40 55.21
N GLN A 128 -47.42 17.06 56.38
CA GLN A 128 -46.67 16.55 57.54
C GLN A 128 -46.45 15.03 57.53
N GLN A 129 -46.82 14.31 56.47
CA GLN A 129 -46.76 12.84 56.38
C GLN A 129 -47.64 12.09 57.41
N LYS A 130 -48.64 12.76 58.00
CA LYS A 130 -49.60 12.17 58.95
C LYS A 130 -50.82 11.59 58.23
N HIS A 131 -50.58 10.60 57.37
CA HIS A 131 -51.60 10.08 56.45
C HIS A 131 -52.79 9.40 57.16
N ASP A 132 -52.56 8.70 58.26
CA ASP A 132 -53.60 8.02 59.04
C ASP A 132 -54.65 8.98 59.61
N GLU A 133 -54.21 10.15 60.06
CA GLU A 133 -55.11 11.21 60.56
C GLU A 133 -55.78 11.98 59.41
N ALA A 134 -55.06 12.15 58.29
CA ALA A 134 -55.56 12.90 57.14
C ALA A 134 -56.67 12.14 56.38
N LEU A 135 -56.52 10.82 56.23
CA LEU A 135 -57.40 9.98 55.41
C LEU A 135 -58.89 10.15 55.75
N PRO A 136 -59.37 9.96 57.00
CA PRO A 136 -60.81 10.09 57.31
C PRO A 136 -61.34 11.50 57.07
N LEU A 137 -60.54 12.54 57.31
CA LEU A 137 -60.92 13.93 57.08
C LEU A 137 -61.07 14.21 55.58
N LEU A 138 -60.12 13.74 54.77
CA LEU A 138 -60.11 13.92 53.32
C LEU A 138 -61.22 13.12 52.65
N THR A 139 -61.53 11.90 53.12
CA THR A 139 -62.66 11.10 52.63
C THR A 139 -63.99 11.81 52.88
N GLN A 140 -64.21 12.34 54.09
CA GLN A 140 -65.42 13.08 54.43
C GLN A 140 -65.54 14.39 53.63
N ALA A 141 -64.43 15.12 53.49
CA ALA A 141 -64.40 16.34 52.69
C ALA A 141 -64.71 16.07 51.21
N HIS A 142 -64.07 15.06 50.62
CA HIS A 142 -64.28 14.72 49.21
C HIS A 142 -65.72 14.25 48.94
N ALA A 143 -66.35 13.50 49.85
CA ALA A 143 -67.74 13.05 49.70
C ALA A 143 -68.75 14.20 49.60
N VAL A 144 -68.49 15.33 50.26
CA VAL A 144 -69.34 16.53 50.22
C VAL A 144 -68.97 17.42 49.03
N LEU A 145 -67.67 17.65 48.79
CA LEU A 145 -67.19 18.58 47.77
C LEU A 145 -67.31 18.04 46.34
N ALA A 146 -67.00 16.76 46.10
CA ALA A 146 -67.00 16.18 44.75
C ALA A 146 -68.32 16.36 43.95
N PRO A 147 -69.53 16.24 44.54
CA PRO A 147 -70.78 16.48 43.82
C PRO A 147 -71.17 17.98 43.70
N SER A 148 -70.49 18.89 44.41
CA SER A 148 -70.91 20.30 44.52
C SER A 148 -70.52 21.18 43.33
N ALA A 149 -69.44 20.84 42.62
CA ALA A 149 -68.89 21.61 41.51
C ALA A 149 -68.24 20.69 40.45
N PRO A 150 -67.85 21.20 39.27
CA PRO A 150 -67.16 20.40 38.26
C PRO A 150 -65.82 19.85 38.79
N PRO A 151 -65.35 18.67 38.31
CA PRO A 151 -64.09 18.07 38.78
C PRO A 151 -62.82 18.90 38.47
N SER A 152 -62.94 19.95 37.66
CA SER A 152 -61.89 20.93 37.37
C SER A 152 -61.84 22.08 38.39
N ASP A 153 -62.80 22.18 39.31
CA ASP A 153 -62.79 23.17 40.38
C ASP A 153 -61.58 22.97 41.31
N GLU A 154 -60.88 24.06 41.63
CA GLU A 154 -59.64 24.03 42.41
C GLU A 154 -59.81 23.31 43.77
N GLN A 155 -60.97 23.46 44.42
CA GLN A 155 -61.21 22.85 45.73
C GLN A 155 -61.39 21.34 45.61
N ILE A 156 -62.11 20.87 44.59
CA ILE A 156 -62.30 19.44 44.31
C ILE A 156 -60.98 18.80 43.90
N VAL A 157 -60.23 19.45 43.02
CA VAL A 157 -58.91 18.99 42.57
C VAL A 157 -57.95 18.84 43.75
N SER A 158 -57.88 19.85 44.62
CA SER A 158 -57.05 19.82 45.81
C SER A 158 -57.47 18.71 46.80
N ALA A 159 -58.77 18.50 46.98
CA ALA A 159 -59.30 17.44 47.83
C ALA A 159 -58.96 16.05 47.27
N ALA A 160 -59.21 15.82 45.98
CA ALA A 160 -58.92 14.57 45.29
C ALA A 160 -57.42 14.25 45.29
N PHE A 161 -56.56 15.24 45.01
CA PHE A 161 -55.11 15.09 45.04
C PHE A 161 -54.58 14.66 46.41
N ASN A 162 -54.96 15.36 47.47
CA ASN A 162 -54.47 15.02 48.81
C ASN A 162 -55.06 13.69 49.32
N LEU A 163 -56.33 13.39 49.00
CA LEU A 163 -56.95 12.11 49.32
C LEU A 163 -56.24 10.94 48.61
N ALA A 164 -55.94 11.09 47.31
CA ALA A 164 -55.21 10.09 46.55
C ALA A 164 -53.83 9.79 47.17
N ARG A 165 -53.09 10.82 47.60
CA ARG A 165 -51.80 10.64 48.29
C ARG A 165 -51.94 9.94 49.63
N ALA A 166 -52.97 10.25 50.41
CA ALA A 166 -53.25 9.57 51.68
C ALA A 166 -53.64 8.09 51.47
N LEU A 167 -54.47 7.81 50.46
CA LEU A 167 -54.85 6.44 50.06
C LEU A 167 -53.64 5.63 49.57
N TYR A 168 -52.79 6.23 48.73
CA TYR A 168 -51.57 5.59 48.25
C TYR A 168 -50.62 5.25 49.41
N ALA A 169 -50.39 6.21 50.34
CA ALA A 169 -49.58 5.97 51.52
C ALA A 169 -50.17 4.88 52.44
N GLY A 170 -51.50 4.72 52.46
CA GLY A 170 -52.21 3.65 53.14
C GLY A 170 -52.18 2.29 52.43
N GLY A 171 -51.54 2.19 51.25
CA GLY A 171 -51.43 0.94 50.49
C GLY A 171 -52.60 0.65 49.55
N GLU A 172 -53.41 1.65 49.21
CA GLU A 172 -54.62 1.52 48.38
C GLU A 172 -54.47 2.26 47.03
N PRO A 173 -53.57 1.84 46.12
CA PRO A 173 -53.26 2.57 44.89
C PRO A 173 -54.41 2.59 43.87
N GLU A 174 -55.25 1.54 43.83
CA GLU A 174 -56.43 1.50 42.95
C GLU A 174 -57.46 2.56 43.36
N GLN A 175 -57.76 2.66 44.66
CA GLN A 175 -58.68 3.67 45.19
C GLN A 175 -58.12 5.09 45.02
N ALA A 176 -56.79 5.25 45.20
CA ALA A 176 -56.13 6.53 44.95
C ALA A 176 -56.29 6.97 43.49
N LEU A 177 -56.16 6.04 42.54
CA LEU A 177 -56.35 6.34 41.13
C LEU A 177 -57.81 6.68 40.81
N ASP A 178 -58.78 5.93 41.35
CA ASP A 178 -60.21 6.18 41.13
C ASP A 178 -60.63 7.58 41.60
N VAL A 179 -60.10 8.03 42.74
CA VAL A 179 -60.36 9.37 43.28
C VAL A 179 -59.72 10.46 42.41
N LEU A 180 -58.52 10.24 41.89
CA LEU A 180 -57.76 11.26 41.15
C LEU A 180 -58.18 11.38 39.67
N THR A 181 -58.62 10.29 39.06
CA THR A 181 -58.93 10.19 37.62
C THR A 181 -59.94 11.24 37.12
N PRO A 182 -61.07 11.52 37.81
CA PRO A 182 -62.04 12.51 37.34
C PRO A 182 -61.43 13.92 37.23
N SER A 183 -60.63 14.33 38.22
CA SER A 183 -59.93 15.62 38.21
C SER A 183 -58.82 15.65 37.16
N ALA A 184 -58.06 14.56 36.99
CA ALA A 184 -57.05 14.46 35.93
C ALA A 184 -57.67 14.60 34.53
N GLN A 185 -58.80 13.93 34.29
CA GLN A 185 -59.52 13.98 33.01
C GLN A 185 -60.18 15.33 32.75
N ALA A 186 -60.72 16.00 33.76
CA ALA A 186 -61.31 17.33 33.60
C ALA A 186 -60.24 18.39 33.30
N LEU A 187 -59.08 18.29 33.94
CA LEU A 187 -57.94 19.20 33.70
C LEU A 187 -57.22 18.91 32.36
N ASN A 188 -57.42 17.71 31.78
CA ASN A 188 -57.81 17.47 30.37
C ASN A 188 -57.83 18.63 29.36
N ASP A 189 -58.76 19.56 29.59
CA ASP A 189 -59.23 20.53 28.61
C ASP A 189 -58.22 21.69 28.41
N PRO A 190 -57.82 22.02 27.16
CA PRO A 190 -56.92 23.15 26.87
C PRO A 190 -57.40 24.50 27.41
N SER A 191 -58.69 24.67 27.72
CA SER A 191 -59.21 25.88 28.37
C SER A 191 -58.76 26.05 29.83
N HIS A 192 -58.25 24.98 30.46
CA HIS A 192 -57.80 24.96 31.86
C HIS A 192 -56.26 24.93 32.00
N ASP A 193 -55.53 25.17 30.91
CA ASP A 193 -54.07 24.97 30.73
C ASP A 193 -53.15 25.72 31.72
N THR A 194 -53.68 26.54 32.62
CA THR A 194 -52.90 27.55 33.36
C THR A 194 -52.78 27.33 34.86
N SER A 195 -53.33 26.24 35.44
CA SER A 195 -53.25 25.99 36.88
C SER A 195 -52.05 25.12 37.28
N ALA A 196 -51.35 25.49 38.36
CA ALA A 196 -50.27 24.67 38.94
C ALA A 196 -50.74 23.26 39.33
N TRP A 197 -52.04 23.11 39.62
CA TRP A 197 -52.67 21.82 39.92
C TRP A 197 -52.71 20.87 38.72
N ALA A 198 -52.92 21.36 37.49
CA ALA A 198 -53.02 20.50 36.32
C ALA A 198 -51.76 19.65 36.10
N ALA A 199 -50.58 20.22 36.35
CA ALA A 199 -49.31 19.51 36.21
C ALA A 199 -49.06 18.50 37.36
N LEU A 200 -49.37 18.89 38.61
CA LEU A 200 -49.24 18.01 39.78
C LEU A 200 -50.17 16.80 39.69
N VAL A 201 -51.43 17.02 39.31
CA VAL A 201 -52.43 15.97 39.14
C VAL A 201 -52.05 15.05 37.98
N ALA A 202 -51.60 15.60 36.85
CA ALA A 202 -51.14 14.79 35.72
C ALA A 202 -49.95 13.90 36.08
N PHE A 203 -49.01 14.40 36.89
CA PHE A 203 -47.86 13.64 37.36
C PHE A 203 -48.27 12.50 38.31
N ASP A 204 -49.03 12.79 39.37
CA ASP A 204 -49.46 11.78 40.34
C ASP A 204 -50.41 10.74 39.70
N HIS A 205 -51.24 11.16 38.75
CA HIS A 205 -52.07 10.26 37.94
C HIS A 205 -51.21 9.33 37.08
N GLY A 206 -50.20 9.86 36.39
CA GLY A 206 -49.23 9.05 35.63
C GLY A 206 -48.45 8.08 36.52
N PHE A 207 -48.05 8.53 37.72
CA PHE A 207 -47.37 7.70 38.71
C PHE A 207 -48.23 6.53 39.17
N LEU A 208 -49.48 6.78 39.59
CA LEU A 208 -50.41 5.72 40.01
C LEU A 208 -50.71 4.72 38.88
N LEU A 209 -50.88 5.21 37.65
CA LEU A 209 -51.05 4.34 36.48
C LEU A 209 -49.83 3.44 36.24
N ARG A 210 -48.61 3.98 36.38
CA ARG A 210 -47.37 3.21 36.24
C ARG A 210 -47.27 2.13 37.32
N GLU A 211 -47.54 2.47 38.58
CA GLU A 211 -47.51 1.52 39.71
C GLU A 211 -48.49 0.36 39.53
N LEU A 212 -49.65 0.62 38.90
CA LEU A 212 -50.65 -0.39 38.57
C LEU A 212 -50.39 -1.14 37.24
N GLY A 213 -49.22 -0.93 36.62
CA GLY A 213 -48.83 -1.59 35.37
C GLY A 213 -49.53 -1.09 34.10
N ARG A 214 -50.18 0.09 34.15
CA ARG A 214 -50.94 0.70 33.04
C ARG A 214 -50.07 1.67 32.23
N ALA A 215 -48.98 1.15 31.68
CA ALA A 215 -47.93 1.93 30.98
C ALA A 215 -48.46 2.82 29.82
N GLU A 216 -49.34 2.28 28.96
CA GLU A 216 -49.94 3.01 27.83
C GLU A 216 -50.75 4.24 28.25
N GLU A 217 -51.34 4.21 29.44
CA GLU A 217 -52.12 5.31 30.00
C GLU A 217 -51.23 6.27 30.82
N ALA A 218 -50.17 5.75 31.44
CA ALA A 218 -49.21 6.53 32.21
C ALA A 218 -48.37 7.48 31.34
N ALA A 219 -47.91 7.01 30.17
CA ALA A 219 -47.08 7.80 29.26
C ALA A 219 -47.69 9.17 28.86
N PRO A 220 -48.95 9.27 28.39
CA PRO A 220 -49.56 10.56 28.07
C PRO A 220 -49.78 11.45 29.30
N ALA A 221 -50.03 10.87 30.48
CA ALA A 221 -50.18 11.63 31.73
C ALA A 221 -48.86 12.31 32.15
N PHE A 222 -47.74 11.56 32.13
CA PHE A 222 -46.42 12.16 32.37
C PHE A 222 -46.01 13.17 31.30
N GLY A 223 -46.37 12.92 30.03
CA GLY A 223 -46.13 13.88 28.95
C GLY A 223 -46.83 15.20 29.16
N ARG A 224 -48.11 15.16 29.55
CA ARG A 224 -48.87 16.35 29.92
C ARG A 224 -48.22 17.08 31.09
N ALA A 225 -47.82 16.37 32.15
CA ALA A 225 -47.14 16.98 33.30
C ALA A 225 -45.83 17.69 32.89
N CYS A 226 -45.01 17.03 32.07
CA CYS A 226 -43.78 17.60 31.50
C CYS A 226 -44.07 18.86 30.68
N ASP A 227 -45.08 18.85 29.80
CA ASP A 227 -45.41 19.99 28.94
C ASP A 227 -45.95 21.18 29.74
N LEU A 228 -46.85 20.94 30.69
CA LEU A 228 -47.42 21.98 31.56
C LEU A 228 -46.35 22.64 32.43
N TRP A 229 -45.45 21.86 33.05
CA TRP A 229 -44.39 22.42 33.88
C TRP A 229 -43.37 23.21 33.07
N ARG A 230 -43.05 22.77 31.85
CA ARG A 230 -42.17 23.51 30.93
C ARG A 230 -42.78 24.85 30.50
N ALA A 231 -44.10 24.91 30.31
CA ALA A 231 -44.78 26.14 29.90
C ALA A 231 -44.89 27.19 31.02
N HIS A 232 -44.99 26.76 32.28
CA HIS A 232 -45.41 27.64 33.39
C HIS A 232 -44.41 27.84 34.54
N GLY A 233 -43.24 27.16 34.54
CA GLY A 233 -42.16 27.45 35.49
C GLY A 233 -42.57 27.36 36.97
N GLY A 234 -43.25 26.28 37.36
CA GLY A 234 -43.94 26.14 38.65
C GLY A 234 -43.04 26.09 39.90
N ILE A 235 -43.60 26.53 41.04
CA ILE A 235 -42.96 26.84 42.33
C ILE A 235 -42.47 25.60 43.13
N SER A 236 -42.64 24.38 42.62
CA SER A 236 -42.11 23.14 43.25
C SER A 236 -41.84 22.01 42.25
N ALA A 237 -41.60 22.34 40.98
CA ALA A 237 -41.72 21.41 39.86
C ALA A 237 -40.49 20.51 39.64
N THR A 238 -40.72 19.24 39.31
CA THR A 238 -39.73 18.31 38.77
C THR A 238 -40.04 17.99 37.29
N PRO A 239 -40.01 18.99 36.37
CA PRO A 239 -40.28 18.75 34.95
C PRO A 239 -39.35 17.70 34.35
N GLY A 240 -38.08 17.70 34.74
CA GLY A 240 -37.13 16.69 34.30
C GLY A 240 -37.57 15.28 34.68
N GLU A 241 -38.10 15.09 35.89
CA GLU A 241 -38.57 13.78 36.38
C GLU A 241 -39.81 13.28 35.62
N ALA A 242 -40.73 14.19 35.25
CA ALA A 242 -41.87 13.84 34.38
C ALA A 242 -41.41 13.46 32.97
N CYS A 243 -40.52 14.26 32.37
CA CYS A 243 -40.03 13.98 31.02
C CYS A 243 -39.22 12.68 30.98
N LEU A 244 -38.41 12.40 32.01
CA LEU A 244 -37.65 11.16 32.13
C LEU A 244 -38.55 9.95 32.36
N SER A 245 -39.53 10.04 33.29
CA SER A 245 -40.50 8.96 33.53
C SER A 245 -41.34 8.65 32.30
N GLN A 246 -41.75 9.68 31.53
CA GLN A 246 -42.41 9.47 30.25
C GLN A 246 -41.50 8.74 29.27
N ALA A 247 -40.25 9.18 29.13
CA ALA A 247 -39.30 8.61 28.19
C ALA A 247 -39.00 7.14 28.48
N GLU A 248 -38.81 6.78 29.75
CA GLU A 248 -38.61 5.39 30.20
C GLU A 248 -39.77 4.50 29.74
N ILE A 249 -41.01 4.92 30.01
CA ILE A 249 -42.20 4.17 29.59
C ILE A 249 -42.30 4.08 28.06
N LEU A 250 -42.05 5.18 27.34
CA LEU A 250 -42.08 5.18 25.87
C LEU A 250 -41.06 4.21 25.29
N LYS A 251 -39.87 4.09 25.90
CA LYS A 251 -38.87 3.10 25.49
C LYS A 251 -39.31 1.68 25.77
N ASP A 252 -39.90 1.42 26.93
CA ASP A 252 -40.45 0.09 27.26
C ASP A 252 -41.56 -0.33 26.29
N LEU A 253 -42.30 0.64 25.74
CA LEU A 253 -43.32 0.45 24.69
C LEU A 253 -42.74 0.41 23.26
N GLY A 254 -41.42 0.59 23.07
CA GLY A 254 -40.77 0.62 21.75
C GLY A 254 -41.03 1.88 20.92
N ARG A 255 -41.44 2.99 21.56
CA ARG A 255 -41.76 4.29 20.94
C ARG A 255 -40.57 5.26 21.04
N ASP A 256 -39.40 4.80 20.63
CA ASP A 256 -38.12 5.53 20.75
C ASP A 256 -38.14 6.94 20.14
N ALA A 257 -38.82 7.13 18.99
CA ALA A 257 -38.92 8.43 18.33
C ALA A 257 -39.62 9.50 19.19
N GLU A 258 -40.54 9.08 20.06
CA GLU A 258 -41.24 9.97 20.99
C GLU A 258 -40.44 10.17 22.29
N ALA A 259 -39.62 9.18 22.67
CA ALA A 259 -38.76 9.26 23.85
C ALA A 259 -37.56 10.21 23.64
N GLU A 260 -36.98 10.26 22.45
CA GLU A 260 -35.77 11.04 22.15
C GLU A 260 -35.82 12.51 22.62
N PRO A 261 -36.82 13.34 22.23
CA PRO A 261 -36.87 14.74 22.67
C PRO A 261 -37.10 14.90 24.18
N ARG A 262 -37.73 13.91 24.82
CA ARG A 262 -37.97 13.92 26.28
C ARG A 262 -36.69 13.61 27.04
N LEU A 263 -35.87 12.67 26.56
CA LEU A 263 -34.55 12.34 27.10
C LEU A 263 -33.56 13.49 26.94
N ALA A 264 -33.56 14.16 25.77
CA ALA A 264 -32.73 15.33 25.53
C ALA A 264 -33.04 16.47 26.52
N TYR A 265 -34.33 16.69 26.83
CA TYR A 265 -34.71 17.66 27.86
C TYR A 265 -34.28 17.22 29.26
N ALA A 266 -34.51 15.94 29.62
CA ALA A 266 -34.16 15.41 30.93
C ALA A 266 -32.65 15.48 31.20
N LEU A 267 -31.80 15.26 30.18
CA LEU A 267 -30.35 15.34 30.31
C LEU A 267 -29.86 16.69 30.91
N ASP A 268 -30.50 17.78 30.51
CA ASP A 268 -30.14 19.15 30.90
C ASP A 268 -31.03 19.72 32.01
N ALA A 269 -32.00 18.95 32.50
CA ALA A 269 -32.96 19.39 33.49
C ALA A 269 -32.29 19.65 34.85
N PRO A 270 -32.34 20.89 35.39
CA PRO A 270 -31.62 21.26 36.62
C PRO A 270 -32.22 20.65 37.88
N ASP A 271 -33.49 20.23 37.83
CA ASP A 271 -34.21 19.56 38.92
C ASP A 271 -33.82 18.08 39.08
N LEU A 272 -33.17 17.48 38.10
CA LEU A 272 -32.69 16.10 38.18
C LEU A 272 -31.34 15.98 38.89
N THR A 273 -31.23 14.96 39.72
CA THR A 273 -29.94 14.56 40.32
C THR A 273 -28.95 14.17 39.23
N THR A 274 -27.64 14.23 39.55
CA THR A 274 -26.59 13.79 38.61
C THR A 274 -26.80 12.34 38.15
N ALA A 275 -27.28 11.46 39.04
CA ALA A 275 -27.62 10.08 38.71
C ALA A 275 -28.78 9.97 37.71
N ARG A 276 -29.88 10.71 37.91
CA ARG A 276 -31.02 10.73 36.96
C ARG A 276 -30.61 11.31 35.61
N ARG A 277 -29.77 12.35 35.58
CA ARG A 277 -29.22 12.90 34.33
C ARG A 277 -28.28 11.94 33.62
N SER A 278 -27.44 11.20 34.37
CA SER A 278 -26.62 10.12 33.81
C SER A 278 -27.48 9.05 33.15
N HIS A 279 -28.60 8.68 33.77
CA HIS A 279 -29.54 7.70 33.22
C HIS A 279 -30.21 8.23 31.95
N ALA A 280 -30.67 9.49 31.95
CA ALA A 280 -31.21 10.15 30.76
C ALA A 280 -30.20 10.15 29.60
N ALA A 281 -28.91 10.40 29.89
CA ALA A 281 -27.84 10.39 28.89
C ALA A 281 -27.67 9.00 28.23
N GLU A 282 -27.61 7.94 29.04
CA GLU A 282 -27.49 6.55 28.56
C GLU A 282 -28.69 6.14 27.71
N HIS A 283 -29.91 6.47 28.17
CA HIS A 283 -31.12 6.21 27.40
C HIS A 283 -31.15 7.01 26.09
N LEU A 284 -30.64 8.25 26.07
CA LEU A 284 -30.57 9.05 24.85
C LEU A 284 -29.57 8.47 23.84
N ILE A 285 -28.40 8.02 24.28
CA ILE A 285 -27.38 7.39 23.42
C ILE A 285 -27.95 6.15 22.73
N THR A 286 -28.59 5.28 23.51
CA THR A 286 -29.18 4.04 22.99
C THR A 286 -30.32 4.31 22.02
N THR A 287 -31.22 5.25 22.35
CA THR A 287 -32.35 5.64 21.50
C THR A 287 -31.89 6.29 20.19
N ARG A 288 -30.91 7.19 20.22
CA ARG A 288 -30.37 7.80 18.99
C ARG A 288 -29.68 6.77 18.09
N THR A 289 -28.91 5.87 18.69
CA THR A 289 -28.26 4.78 17.94
C THR A 289 -29.29 3.92 17.21
N LEU A 290 -30.41 3.60 17.87
CA LEU A 290 -31.47 2.76 17.30
C LEU A 290 -32.21 3.46 16.16
N LEU A 291 -32.56 4.74 16.33
CA LEU A 291 -33.37 5.49 15.36
C LEU A 291 -32.58 5.95 14.14
N HIS A 292 -31.36 6.41 14.36
CA HIS A 292 -30.61 7.20 13.38
C HIS A 292 -29.27 6.58 13.01
N GLY A 293 -28.91 5.43 13.58
CA GLY A 293 -27.63 4.75 13.38
C GLY A 293 -26.53 5.24 14.33
N GLU A 294 -25.35 4.60 14.27
CA GLU A 294 -24.25 4.90 15.20
C GLU A 294 -23.70 6.33 15.05
N ASP A 295 -23.75 6.91 13.85
CA ASP A 295 -23.22 8.25 13.54
C ASP A 295 -24.04 9.40 14.15
N ALA A 296 -25.26 9.12 14.63
CA ALA A 296 -26.14 10.13 15.22
C ALA A 296 -25.77 10.48 16.67
N VAL A 297 -24.82 9.75 17.28
CA VAL A 297 -24.32 10.02 18.62
C VAL A 297 -23.02 10.80 18.52
N ASP A 298 -23.06 12.08 18.85
CA ASP A 298 -21.93 12.98 18.73
C ASP A 298 -21.02 12.98 19.96
N GLU A 299 -19.78 13.41 19.75
CA GLU A 299 -18.75 13.49 20.80
C GLU A 299 -19.20 14.34 22.02
N PRO A 300 -19.84 15.52 21.87
CA PRO A 300 -20.31 16.30 23.02
C PRO A 300 -21.28 15.55 23.93
N LEU A 301 -22.24 14.82 23.36
CA LEU A 301 -23.18 14.01 24.14
C LEU A 301 -22.44 12.91 24.92
N LEU A 302 -21.50 12.21 24.28
CA LEU A 302 -20.75 11.13 24.90
C LEU A 302 -19.82 11.61 26.01
N ARG A 303 -19.14 12.75 25.82
CA ARG A 303 -18.35 13.39 26.88
C ARG A 303 -19.24 13.78 28.05
N ARG A 304 -20.40 14.36 27.78
CA ARG A 304 -21.35 14.75 28.83
C ARG A 304 -21.89 13.54 29.60
N ALA A 305 -22.25 12.46 28.91
CA ALA A 305 -22.70 11.22 29.51
C ALA A 305 -21.61 10.59 30.40
N LEU A 306 -20.36 10.64 29.95
CA LEU A 306 -19.21 10.14 30.69
C LEU A 306 -18.95 10.98 31.96
N GLU A 307 -18.97 12.31 31.86
CA GLU A 307 -18.84 13.19 33.03
C GLU A 307 -19.92 12.92 34.08
N LEU A 308 -21.19 12.80 33.63
CA LEU A 308 -22.33 12.55 34.52
C LEU A 308 -22.24 11.18 35.18
N SER A 309 -21.84 10.14 34.43
CA SER A 309 -21.71 8.78 34.97
C SER A 309 -20.54 8.66 35.95
N ILE A 310 -19.38 9.28 35.68
CA ILE A 310 -18.28 9.35 36.65
C ILE A 310 -18.74 10.06 37.93
N ALA A 311 -19.42 11.19 37.80
CA ALA A 311 -19.87 11.98 38.95
C ALA A 311 -20.98 11.28 39.76
N ALA A 312 -21.81 10.46 39.12
CA ALA A 312 -22.90 9.74 39.77
C ALA A 312 -22.45 8.41 40.39
N TRP A 313 -21.59 7.66 39.69
CA TRP A 313 -21.35 6.24 39.96
C TRP A 313 -19.87 5.88 40.13
N GLY A 314 -18.93 6.73 39.70
CA GLY A 314 -17.51 6.39 39.68
C GLY A 314 -17.19 5.25 38.71
N ASP A 315 -16.50 4.21 39.19
CA ASP A 315 -16.15 3.01 38.42
C ASP A 315 -17.33 2.03 38.36
N HIS A 316 -18.26 2.27 37.44
CA HIS A 316 -19.46 1.47 37.23
C HIS A 316 -19.63 1.11 35.74
N THR A 317 -20.33 0.01 35.43
CA THR A 317 -20.64 -0.42 34.04
C THR A 317 -21.19 0.69 33.15
N ALA A 318 -22.04 1.58 33.66
CA ALA A 318 -22.55 2.74 32.91
C ALA A 318 -21.43 3.71 32.48
N THR A 319 -20.45 3.94 33.36
CA THR A 319 -19.24 4.72 33.06
C THR A 319 -18.38 4.03 32.00
N ALA A 320 -18.21 2.70 32.13
CA ALA A 320 -17.48 1.91 31.15
C ALA A 320 -18.17 1.91 29.77
N TYR A 321 -19.50 1.87 29.73
CA TYR A 321 -20.29 1.96 28.50
C TYR A 321 -20.10 3.31 27.82
N ALA A 322 -20.25 4.42 28.56
CA ALA A 322 -20.05 5.76 28.02
C ALA A 322 -18.62 5.98 27.51
N ALA A 323 -17.60 5.53 28.27
CA ALA A 323 -16.20 5.60 27.88
C ALA A 323 -15.91 4.77 26.62
N ASN A 324 -16.43 3.55 26.53
CA ASN A 324 -16.25 2.70 25.34
C ASN A 324 -16.91 3.31 24.09
N ARG A 325 -18.11 3.90 24.22
CA ARG A 325 -18.78 4.57 23.11
C ARG A 325 -18.04 5.85 22.67
N LEU A 326 -17.56 6.64 23.63
CA LEU A 326 -16.70 7.80 23.34
C LEU A 326 -15.42 7.38 22.61
N GLY A 327 -14.76 6.32 23.10
CA GLY A 327 -13.57 5.76 22.47
C GLY A 327 -13.78 5.41 21.00
N LEU A 328 -14.91 4.79 20.64
CA LEU A 328 -15.26 4.46 19.25
C LEU A 328 -15.38 5.71 18.37
N VAL A 329 -16.10 6.74 18.82
CA VAL A 329 -16.26 8.00 18.07
C VAL A 329 -14.94 8.76 17.92
N LEU A 330 -14.09 8.74 18.95
CA LEU A 330 -12.77 9.37 18.90
C LEU A 330 -11.80 8.61 17.99
N ARG A 331 -11.89 7.28 17.94
CA ARG A 331 -11.00 6.43 17.13
C ARG A 331 -11.07 6.78 15.65
N ASP A 332 -12.28 7.07 15.16
CA ASP A 332 -12.55 7.30 13.75
C ASP A 332 -12.20 8.74 13.33
N ARG A 333 -11.77 9.60 14.28
CA ARG A 333 -11.27 10.95 14.03
C ARG A 333 -9.74 10.96 13.96
N LEU A 334 -9.22 11.49 12.86
CA LEU A 334 -7.78 11.73 12.67
C LEU A 334 -7.21 12.52 13.86
N PHE A 335 -6.08 12.04 14.41
CA PHE A 335 -5.33 12.59 15.55
C PHE A 335 -5.91 12.37 16.97
N LEU A 336 -7.04 11.70 17.14
CA LEU A 336 -7.63 11.43 18.48
C LEU A 336 -7.46 9.98 18.95
N GLN A 337 -6.60 9.21 18.29
CA GLN A 337 -6.36 7.79 18.57
C GLN A 337 -5.75 7.54 19.98
N GLU A 338 -4.88 8.42 20.48
CA GLU A 338 -4.35 8.31 21.84
C GLU A 338 -5.41 8.63 22.91
N GLU A 339 -6.30 9.59 22.64
CA GLU A 339 -7.41 9.89 23.54
C GLU A 339 -8.42 8.74 23.55
N SER A 340 -8.75 8.21 22.38
CA SER A 340 -9.56 7.00 22.20
C SER A 340 -9.00 5.81 22.99
N LEU A 341 -7.68 5.57 22.90
CA LEU A 341 -7.00 4.53 23.68
C LEU A 341 -7.16 4.73 25.19
N GLY A 342 -7.07 5.98 25.67
CA GLY A 342 -7.29 6.33 27.07
C GLY A 342 -8.71 5.96 27.54
N GLU A 343 -9.72 6.25 26.72
CA GLU A 343 -11.11 5.93 27.02
C GLU A 343 -11.40 4.41 26.98
N PHE A 344 -10.82 3.69 26.01
CA PHE A 344 -10.93 2.23 25.99
C PHE A 344 -10.24 1.56 27.18
N ARG A 345 -9.07 2.05 27.61
CA ARG A 345 -8.41 1.54 28.83
C ARG A 345 -9.23 1.81 30.09
N ARG A 346 -9.89 2.97 30.19
CA ARG A 346 -10.83 3.26 31.28
C ARG A 346 -11.98 2.25 31.28
N ALA A 347 -12.62 2.05 30.13
CA ALA A 347 -13.71 1.08 30.01
C ALA A 347 -13.26 -0.35 30.35
N GLN A 348 -12.09 -0.76 29.84
CA GLN A 348 -11.49 -2.07 30.10
C GLN A 348 -11.23 -2.29 31.59
N ALA A 349 -10.63 -1.32 32.29
CA ALA A 349 -10.33 -1.43 33.71
C ALA A 349 -11.61 -1.59 34.57
N ILE A 350 -12.65 -0.80 34.27
CA ILE A 350 -13.93 -0.87 34.99
C ILE A 350 -14.63 -2.21 34.71
N TYR A 351 -14.72 -2.63 33.44
CA TYR A 351 -15.36 -3.91 33.10
C TYR A 351 -14.61 -5.10 33.70
N MET A 352 -13.27 -5.10 33.71
CA MET A 352 -12.49 -6.16 34.35
C MET A 352 -12.74 -6.22 35.87
N GLY A 353 -12.95 -5.07 36.52
CA GLY A 353 -13.29 -5.00 37.94
C GLY A 353 -14.68 -5.55 38.26
N GLU A 354 -15.71 -5.18 37.47
CA GLU A 354 -17.10 -5.54 37.76
C GLU A 354 -17.56 -6.87 37.13
N GLN A 355 -17.21 -7.14 35.87
CA GLN A 355 -17.65 -8.33 35.13
C GLN A 355 -16.59 -9.45 35.15
N GLY A 356 -15.36 -9.15 35.59
CA GLY A 356 -14.24 -10.06 35.52
C GLY A 356 -13.65 -10.19 34.10
N PRO A 357 -12.55 -10.95 33.94
CA PRO A 357 -11.79 -11.04 32.69
C PRO A 357 -12.55 -11.70 31.53
N ALA A 358 -13.47 -12.62 31.83
CA ALA A 358 -14.30 -13.30 30.84
C ALA A 358 -15.61 -12.55 30.52
N GLY A 359 -15.84 -11.38 31.13
CA GLY A 359 -17.01 -10.55 30.88
C GLY A 359 -17.06 -10.04 29.44
N GLN A 360 -18.26 -9.99 28.85
CA GLN A 360 -18.45 -9.51 27.48
C GLN A 360 -17.93 -8.06 27.29
N GLY A 361 -18.16 -7.18 28.28
CA GLY A 361 -17.63 -5.81 28.26
C GLY A 361 -16.11 -5.77 28.32
N SER A 362 -15.50 -6.63 29.14
CA SER A 362 -14.05 -6.75 29.28
C SER A 362 -13.39 -7.19 27.98
N ILE A 363 -13.95 -8.19 27.30
CA ILE A 363 -13.43 -8.72 26.03
C ILE A 363 -13.58 -7.66 24.93
N ALA A 364 -14.75 -7.01 24.82
CA ALA A 364 -15.00 -5.98 23.81
C ALA A 364 -14.10 -4.75 23.98
N ALA A 365 -13.96 -4.24 25.21
CA ALA A 365 -13.06 -3.12 25.50
C ALA A 365 -11.60 -3.49 25.23
N THR A 366 -11.16 -4.70 25.61
CA THR A 366 -9.80 -5.18 25.31
C THR A 366 -9.56 -5.28 23.80
N ALA A 367 -10.52 -5.79 23.03
CA ALA A 367 -10.40 -5.83 21.57
C ALA A 367 -10.26 -4.42 20.97
N ASN A 368 -10.99 -3.43 21.48
CA ASN A 368 -10.87 -2.04 21.06
C ASN A 368 -9.52 -1.42 21.45
N VAL A 369 -8.97 -1.76 22.62
CA VAL A 369 -7.60 -1.37 23.02
C VAL A 369 -6.58 -1.93 22.03
N ILE A 370 -6.61 -3.24 21.75
CA ILE A 370 -5.68 -3.90 20.81
C ILE A 370 -5.79 -3.27 19.42
N PHE A 371 -7.02 -3.08 18.93
CA PHE A 371 -7.25 -2.45 17.62
C PHE A 371 -6.66 -1.04 17.55
N THR A 372 -6.86 -0.23 18.59
CA THR A 372 -6.36 1.16 18.63
C THR A 372 -4.83 1.20 18.75
N LEU A 373 -4.23 0.28 19.52
CA LEU A 373 -2.77 0.12 19.59
C LEU A 373 -2.17 -0.30 18.23
N ASN A 374 -2.83 -1.20 17.50
CA ASN A 374 -2.42 -1.55 16.14
C ASN A 374 -2.47 -0.34 15.19
N ALA A 375 -3.53 0.47 15.26
CA ALA A 375 -3.65 1.69 14.46
C ALA A 375 -2.55 2.72 14.78
N LEU A 376 -2.07 2.75 16.03
CA LEU A 376 -0.95 3.57 16.49
C LEU A 376 0.43 2.97 16.20
N GLY A 377 0.51 1.78 15.58
CA GLY A 377 1.78 1.07 15.31
C GLY A 377 2.45 0.46 16.55
N ARG A 378 1.74 0.39 17.69
CA ARG A 378 2.24 -0.14 18.97
C ARG A 378 1.94 -1.64 19.09
N TYR A 379 2.42 -2.41 18.12
CA TYR A 379 2.05 -3.82 17.95
C TYR A 379 2.49 -4.73 19.12
N ASP A 380 3.63 -4.45 19.75
CA ASP A 380 4.10 -5.20 20.93
C ASP A 380 3.15 -5.05 22.12
N GLU A 381 2.68 -3.83 22.37
CA GLU A 381 1.69 -3.56 23.42
C GLU A 381 0.34 -4.22 23.09
N ALA A 382 -0.09 -4.12 21.83
CA ALA A 382 -1.33 -4.76 21.36
C ALA A 382 -1.29 -6.27 21.58
N LEU A 383 -0.15 -6.92 21.29
CA LEU A 383 0.01 -8.34 21.49
C LEU A 383 0.07 -8.71 22.98
N ALA A 384 0.80 -7.94 23.79
CA ALA A 384 0.90 -8.16 25.23
C ALA A 384 -0.47 -8.08 25.93
N GLU A 385 -1.32 -7.11 25.55
CA GLU A 385 -2.70 -7.00 26.03
C GLU A 385 -3.52 -8.24 25.67
N GLY A 386 -3.37 -8.74 24.44
CA GLY A 386 -4.03 -9.97 23.98
C GLY A 386 -3.59 -11.20 24.77
N ASP A 387 -2.29 -11.40 24.94
CA ASP A 387 -1.73 -12.56 25.62
C ASP A 387 -2.06 -12.55 27.13
N ALA A 388 -2.11 -11.35 27.75
CA ALA A 388 -2.55 -11.17 29.12
C ALA A 388 -4.01 -11.60 29.30
N LEU A 389 -4.91 -11.19 28.39
CA LEU A 389 -6.31 -11.60 28.44
C LEU A 389 -6.46 -13.12 28.30
N LEU A 390 -5.75 -13.74 27.35
CA LEU A 390 -5.80 -15.20 27.14
C LEU A 390 -5.28 -16.00 28.34
N THR A 391 -4.31 -15.45 29.07
CA THR A 391 -3.77 -16.09 30.29
C THR A 391 -4.81 -16.12 31.41
N ILE A 392 -5.68 -15.10 31.47
CA ILE A 392 -6.63 -14.90 32.57
C ILE A 392 -8.04 -15.40 32.19
N ALA A 393 -8.39 -15.37 30.91
CA ALA A 393 -9.63 -15.86 30.33
C ALA A 393 -9.35 -16.49 28.96
N ALA A 394 -9.42 -17.82 28.87
CA ALA A 394 -9.41 -18.53 27.60
C ALA A 394 -10.87 -18.78 27.15
N PRO A 395 -11.17 -18.75 25.84
CA PRO A 395 -12.47 -19.20 25.35
C PRO A 395 -12.65 -20.68 25.74
N GLY A 396 -13.59 -20.96 26.65
CA GLY A 396 -13.92 -22.34 27.00
C GLY A 396 -14.56 -23.04 25.79
N GLU A 397 -14.19 -24.28 25.51
CA GLU A 397 -14.82 -25.11 24.45
C GLU A 397 -16.35 -25.21 24.62
N ASN A 398 -16.86 -25.00 25.84
CA ASN A 398 -18.28 -25.04 26.20
C ASN A 398 -18.93 -23.64 26.39
N GLY A 399 -18.29 -22.56 25.93
CA GLY A 399 -18.85 -21.21 26.02
C GLY A 399 -20.18 -21.06 25.29
N THR A 400 -21.02 -20.14 25.75
CA THR A 400 -22.25 -19.74 25.05
C THR A 400 -21.94 -19.10 23.70
N ASP A 401 -22.90 -19.10 22.78
CA ASP A 401 -22.72 -18.52 21.45
C ASP A 401 -22.44 -17.00 21.50
N SER A 402 -22.97 -16.33 22.54
CA SER A 402 -22.70 -14.91 22.83
C SER A 402 -21.25 -14.65 23.26
N GLU A 403 -20.69 -15.53 24.09
CA GLU A 403 -19.28 -15.45 24.50
C GLU A 403 -18.36 -15.64 23.30
N ARG A 404 -18.59 -16.67 22.47
CA ARG A 404 -17.79 -16.90 21.24
C ARG A 404 -17.84 -15.72 20.27
N ARG A 405 -19.01 -15.07 20.11
CA ARG A 405 -19.15 -13.86 19.27
C ARG A 405 -18.31 -12.68 19.78
N SER A 406 -18.14 -12.56 21.08
CA SER A 406 -17.38 -11.48 21.71
C SER A 406 -15.87 -11.61 21.48
N TRP A 407 -15.36 -12.83 21.28
CA TRP A 407 -13.95 -13.11 20.96
C TRP A 407 -13.56 -12.89 19.49
N ARG A 408 -14.53 -12.65 18.58
CA ARG A 408 -14.26 -12.54 17.14
C ARG A 408 -13.39 -11.33 16.79
N PRO A 409 -13.69 -10.10 17.24
CA PRO A 409 -12.84 -8.94 16.95
C PRO A 409 -11.45 -9.04 17.60
N PHE A 410 -11.36 -9.76 18.72
CA PHE A 410 -10.13 -9.97 19.47
C PHE A 410 -9.10 -10.80 18.69
N ASN A 411 -9.48 -11.96 18.15
CA ASN A 411 -8.55 -12.82 17.38
C ASN A 411 -8.07 -12.13 16.09
N LEU A 412 -8.93 -11.37 15.41
CA LEU A 412 -8.56 -10.61 14.21
C LEU A 412 -7.56 -9.49 14.53
N SER A 413 -7.81 -8.74 15.60
CA SER A 413 -6.91 -7.67 16.04
C SER A 413 -5.55 -8.22 16.51
N ARG A 414 -5.54 -9.40 17.15
CA ARG A 414 -4.28 -10.06 17.53
C ARG A 414 -3.50 -10.55 16.30
N ALA A 415 -4.19 -11.07 15.28
CA ALA A 415 -3.55 -11.42 14.01
C ALA A 415 -2.92 -10.20 13.32
N ASP A 416 -3.57 -9.04 13.37
CA ASP A 416 -3.01 -7.79 12.84
C ASP A 416 -1.78 -7.32 13.63
N ALA A 417 -1.78 -7.47 14.96
CA ALA A 417 -0.61 -7.15 15.78
C ALA A 417 0.58 -8.05 15.41
N LEU A 418 0.35 -9.37 15.30
CA LEU A 418 1.37 -10.33 14.85
C LEU A 418 1.89 -10.02 13.45
N LYS A 419 1.01 -9.61 12.53
CA LYS A 419 1.37 -9.13 11.19
C LYS A 419 2.26 -7.88 11.27
N GLY A 420 1.90 -6.89 12.09
CA GLY A 420 2.70 -5.67 12.30
C GLY A 420 4.10 -5.93 12.89
N LEU A 421 4.25 -7.00 13.69
CA LEU A 421 5.53 -7.46 14.23
C LEU A 421 6.34 -8.36 13.28
N GLY A 422 5.87 -8.60 12.05
CA GLY A 422 6.52 -9.50 11.11
C GLY A 422 6.37 -11.00 11.44
N ARG A 423 5.54 -11.37 12.44
CA ARG A 423 5.28 -12.76 12.86
C ARG A 423 4.20 -13.41 11.99
N TYR A 424 4.41 -13.40 10.68
CA TYR A 424 3.40 -13.77 9.67
C TYR A 424 2.90 -15.22 9.79
N GLY A 425 3.76 -16.17 10.17
CA GLY A 425 3.37 -17.56 10.36
C GLY A 425 2.31 -17.75 11.46
N GLU A 426 2.48 -17.03 12.57
CA GLU A 426 1.54 -17.06 13.70
C GLU A 426 0.25 -16.31 13.37
N ALA A 427 0.35 -15.15 12.71
CA ALA A 427 -0.80 -14.42 12.21
C ALA A 427 -1.65 -15.28 11.26
N ARG A 428 -1.00 -15.98 10.31
CA ARG A 428 -1.65 -16.89 9.37
C ARG A 428 -2.32 -18.06 10.07
N ALA A 429 -1.65 -18.69 11.03
CA ALA A 429 -2.21 -19.80 11.80
C ALA A 429 -3.49 -19.38 12.57
N LEU A 430 -3.47 -18.21 13.19
CA LEU A 430 -4.62 -17.66 13.91
C LEU A 430 -5.80 -17.36 12.97
N LEU A 431 -5.53 -16.81 11.78
CA LEU A 431 -6.56 -16.53 10.78
C LEU A 431 -7.15 -17.80 10.16
N ILE A 432 -6.34 -18.84 9.93
CA ILE A 432 -6.81 -20.15 9.44
C ILE A 432 -7.70 -20.82 10.50
N ALA A 433 -7.30 -20.80 11.77
CA ALA A 433 -8.13 -21.30 12.86
C ALA A 433 -9.48 -20.59 12.90
N ARG A 434 -9.48 -19.24 12.76
CA ARG A 434 -10.71 -18.46 12.73
C ARG A 434 -11.59 -18.79 11.52
N LEU A 435 -10.99 -19.03 10.36
CA LEU A 435 -11.72 -19.43 9.16
C LEU A 435 -12.45 -20.76 9.38
N ALA A 436 -11.78 -21.76 9.97
CA ALA A 436 -12.38 -23.05 10.27
C ALA A 436 -13.54 -22.95 11.27
N GLU A 437 -13.44 -22.06 12.27
CA GLU A 437 -14.54 -21.75 13.20
C GLU A 437 -15.75 -21.16 12.46
N LEU A 438 -15.52 -20.18 11.58
CA LEU A 438 -16.59 -19.52 10.81
C LEU A 438 -17.34 -20.51 9.88
N GLU A 439 -16.61 -21.43 9.25
CA GLU A 439 -17.21 -22.49 8.42
C GLU A 439 -18.11 -23.43 9.24
N GLY A 440 -17.72 -23.75 10.49
CA GLY A 440 -18.53 -24.55 11.41
C GLY A 440 -19.74 -23.80 11.99
N GLU A 441 -19.65 -22.47 12.12
CA GLU A 441 -20.70 -21.59 12.67
C GLU A 441 -21.78 -21.18 11.65
N GLY A 442 -21.59 -21.47 10.35
CA GLY A 442 -22.50 -21.02 9.29
C GLY A 442 -22.44 -19.51 9.06
N ALA A 443 -21.24 -18.93 9.16
CA ALA A 443 -21.01 -17.49 9.01
C ALA A 443 -21.49 -16.91 7.66
N ASP A 444 -21.83 -15.62 7.66
CA ASP A 444 -22.22 -14.93 6.43
C ASP A 444 -21.01 -14.71 5.49
N ALA A 445 -21.31 -14.40 4.23
CA ALA A 445 -20.28 -14.20 3.21
C ALA A 445 -19.37 -12.99 3.49
N ALA A 446 -19.83 -11.99 4.26
CA ALA A 446 -19.02 -10.81 4.59
C ALA A 446 -17.92 -11.15 5.60
N GLN A 447 -18.26 -11.95 6.62
CA GLN A 447 -17.30 -12.46 7.61
C GLN A 447 -16.25 -13.34 6.95
N MET A 448 -16.65 -14.23 6.04
CA MET A 448 -15.73 -15.08 5.30
C MET A 448 -14.79 -14.24 4.41
N ALA A 449 -15.32 -13.24 3.71
CA ALA A 449 -14.52 -12.35 2.85
C ALA A 449 -13.46 -11.56 3.65
N ASP A 450 -13.78 -11.08 4.86
CA ASP A 450 -12.82 -10.33 5.70
C ASP A 450 -11.62 -11.20 6.11
N VAL A 451 -11.89 -12.42 6.60
CA VAL A 451 -10.82 -13.34 7.01
C VAL A 451 -9.97 -13.78 5.81
N HIS A 452 -10.59 -14.12 4.67
CA HIS A 452 -9.85 -14.44 3.45
C HIS A 452 -8.99 -13.25 2.98
N THR A 453 -9.47 -12.02 3.10
CA THR A 453 -8.71 -10.80 2.75
C THR A 453 -7.46 -10.67 3.62
N ARG A 454 -7.59 -10.86 4.94
CA ARG A 454 -6.47 -10.80 5.88
C ARG A 454 -5.45 -11.91 5.63
N ILE A 455 -5.91 -13.14 5.33
CA ILE A 455 -5.00 -14.23 4.98
C ILE A 455 -4.26 -13.91 3.67
N ALA A 456 -4.95 -13.35 2.66
CA ALA A 456 -4.32 -12.94 1.42
C ALA A 456 -3.27 -11.83 1.64
N GLN A 457 -3.51 -10.88 2.56
CA GLN A 457 -2.51 -9.86 2.94
C GLN A 457 -1.28 -10.49 3.59
N VAL A 458 -1.47 -11.39 4.55
CA VAL A 458 -0.36 -12.10 5.20
C VAL A 458 0.41 -12.94 4.17
N ALA A 459 -0.29 -13.65 3.28
CA ALA A 459 0.33 -14.38 2.17
C ALA A 459 1.11 -13.46 1.24
N SER A 460 0.62 -12.26 0.93
CA SER A 460 1.33 -11.25 0.15
C SER A 460 2.63 -10.81 0.84
N LEU A 461 2.60 -10.55 2.15
CA LEU A 461 3.79 -10.16 2.93
C LEU A 461 4.81 -11.31 3.01
N GLN A 462 4.34 -12.56 3.00
CA GLN A 462 5.17 -13.76 2.88
C GLN A 462 5.57 -14.07 1.42
N ARG A 463 5.09 -13.29 0.44
CA ARG A 463 5.24 -13.53 -1.00
C ARG A 463 4.80 -14.94 -1.45
N ASP A 464 3.85 -15.54 -0.74
CA ASP A 464 3.17 -16.80 -1.08
C ASP A 464 2.04 -16.52 -2.09
N TRP A 465 2.43 -16.20 -3.32
CA TRP A 465 1.52 -15.80 -4.40
C TRP A 465 0.43 -16.84 -4.72
N PRO A 466 0.72 -18.16 -4.74
CA PRO A 466 -0.33 -19.17 -4.94
C PRO A 466 -1.39 -19.18 -3.83
N ALA A 467 -0.99 -19.08 -2.56
CA ALA A 467 -1.96 -19.00 -1.46
C ALA A 467 -2.75 -17.68 -1.54
N MET A 468 -2.07 -16.56 -1.82
CA MET A 468 -2.72 -15.27 -2.02
C MET A 468 -3.78 -15.33 -3.13
N ALA A 469 -3.48 -15.99 -4.25
CA ALA A 469 -4.41 -16.18 -5.36
C ALA A 469 -5.65 -16.98 -4.93
N ASP A 470 -5.48 -18.11 -4.22
CA ASP A 470 -6.62 -18.91 -3.74
C ASP A 470 -7.52 -18.11 -2.79
N HIS A 471 -6.92 -17.41 -1.82
CA HIS A 471 -7.68 -16.61 -0.88
C HIS A 471 -8.37 -15.42 -1.58
N ARG A 472 -7.72 -14.73 -2.54
CA ARG A 472 -8.37 -13.64 -3.31
C ARG A 472 -9.51 -14.14 -4.21
N ARG A 473 -9.38 -15.32 -4.80
CA ARG A 473 -10.48 -15.98 -5.54
C ARG A 473 -11.69 -16.21 -4.63
N ARG A 474 -11.48 -16.69 -3.40
CA ARG A 474 -12.56 -16.89 -2.43
C ARG A 474 -13.18 -15.57 -1.96
N VAL A 475 -12.39 -14.52 -1.73
CA VAL A 475 -12.92 -13.17 -1.45
C VAL A 475 -13.85 -12.74 -2.58
N MET A 476 -13.42 -12.88 -3.84
CA MET A 476 -14.23 -12.55 -5.01
C MET A 476 -15.55 -13.34 -5.03
N GLU A 477 -15.52 -14.65 -4.77
CA GLU A 477 -16.71 -15.51 -4.72
C GLU A 477 -17.69 -15.07 -3.60
N HIS A 478 -17.18 -14.75 -2.41
CA HIS A 478 -18.00 -14.26 -1.31
C HIS A 478 -18.59 -12.87 -1.59
N ARG A 479 -17.81 -11.94 -2.16
CA ARG A 479 -18.30 -10.61 -2.54
C ARG A 479 -19.37 -10.69 -3.63
N ARG A 480 -19.24 -11.63 -4.58
CA ARG A 480 -20.28 -11.91 -5.59
C ARG A 480 -21.61 -12.31 -4.95
N ALA A 481 -21.57 -13.15 -3.91
CA ALA A 481 -22.76 -13.62 -3.21
C ALA A 481 -23.48 -12.51 -2.42
N LEU A 482 -22.74 -11.48 -1.96
CA LEU A 482 -23.30 -10.34 -1.24
C LEU A 482 -24.05 -9.35 -2.16
N GLY A 483 -23.81 -9.39 -3.48
CA GLY A 483 -24.56 -8.59 -4.46
C GLY A 483 -24.13 -7.13 -4.58
N ASP A 484 -23.00 -6.74 -3.99
CA ASP A 484 -22.39 -5.41 -4.14
C ASP A 484 -21.48 -5.38 -5.39
N PRO A 485 -21.86 -4.64 -6.46
CA PRO A 485 -21.07 -4.57 -7.69
C PRO A 485 -19.69 -3.93 -7.50
N HIS A 486 -19.55 -2.94 -6.61
CA HIS A 486 -18.26 -2.26 -6.37
C HIS A 486 -17.29 -3.20 -5.67
N ALA A 487 -17.69 -3.77 -4.53
CA ALA A 487 -16.84 -4.68 -3.78
C ALA A 487 -16.50 -5.96 -4.57
N PHE A 488 -17.43 -6.45 -5.40
CA PHE A 488 -17.15 -7.56 -6.32
C PHE A 488 -16.14 -7.17 -7.40
N GLY A 489 -16.33 -6.02 -8.06
CA GLY A 489 -15.40 -5.51 -9.07
C GLY A 489 -13.99 -5.29 -8.53
N MET A 490 -13.86 -4.73 -7.33
CA MET A 490 -12.55 -4.56 -6.66
C MET A 490 -11.92 -5.90 -6.26
N ALA A 491 -12.70 -6.86 -5.75
CA ALA A 491 -12.18 -8.19 -5.47
C ALA A 491 -11.67 -8.90 -6.72
N MET A 492 -12.33 -8.72 -7.87
CA MET A 492 -11.84 -9.22 -9.16
C MET A 492 -10.55 -8.54 -9.59
N ALA A 493 -10.46 -7.21 -9.45
CA ALA A 493 -9.25 -6.46 -9.78
C ALA A 493 -8.04 -6.94 -8.97
N LEU A 494 -8.25 -7.14 -7.67
CA LEU A 494 -7.25 -7.69 -6.76
C LEU A 494 -6.87 -9.12 -7.12
N TYR A 495 -7.82 -9.97 -7.53
CA TYR A 495 -7.50 -11.32 -7.99
C TYR A 495 -6.70 -11.29 -9.29
N GLY A 496 -7.10 -10.47 -10.26
CA GLY A 496 -6.42 -10.29 -11.54
C GLY A 496 -4.97 -9.79 -11.40
N GLN A 497 -4.70 -8.87 -10.46
CA GLN A 497 -3.34 -8.46 -10.12
C GLN A 497 -2.45 -9.65 -9.74
N VAL A 498 -2.94 -10.55 -8.88
CA VAL A 498 -2.15 -11.68 -8.39
C VAL A 498 -1.95 -12.72 -9.50
N LEU A 499 -2.95 -12.91 -10.36
CA LEU A 499 -2.81 -13.76 -11.55
C LEU A 499 -1.66 -13.29 -12.45
N SER A 500 -1.53 -11.97 -12.66
CA SER A 500 -0.38 -11.41 -13.38
C SER A 500 0.95 -11.63 -12.64
N GLN A 501 0.97 -11.60 -11.31
CA GLN A 501 2.20 -11.88 -10.53
C GLN A 501 2.66 -13.34 -10.62
N ILE A 502 1.73 -14.29 -10.78
CA ILE A 502 2.05 -15.72 -10.96
C ILE A 502 2.25 -16.12 -12.43
N GLY A 503 2.17 -15.15 -13.37
CA GLY A 503 2.38 -15.37 -14.80
C GLY A 503 1.17 -15.96 -15.54
N GLU A 504 -0.02 -15.90 -14.96
CA GLU A 504 -1.28 -16.25 -15.63
C GLU A 504 -1.88 -15.03 -16.36
N ASP A 505 -1.07 -14.36 -17.18
CA ASP A 505 -1.41 -13.04 -17.75
C ASP A 505 -2.64 -13.05 -18.64
N GLN A 506 -2.95 -14.16 -19.30
CA GLN A 506 -4.17 -14.30 -20.10
C GLN A 506 -5.42 -14.30 -19.20
N ALA A 507 -5.40 -15.04 -18.09
CA ALA A 507 -6.50 -15.07 -17.14
C ALA A 507 -6.62 -13.72 -16.39
N ALA A 508 -5.48 -13.13 -16.03
CA ALA A 508 -5.42 -11.80 -15.43
C ALA A 508 -6.08 -10.76 -16.34
N TYR A 509 -5.72 -10.74 -17.63
CA TYR A 509 -6.27 -9.81 -18.61
C TYR A 509 -7.80 -9.93 -18.73
N GLU A 510 -8.32 -11.15 -18.82
CA GLU A 510 -9.76 -11.41 -18.91
C GLU A 510 -10.51 -10.95 -17.65
N ILE A 511 -10.00 -11.27 -16.46
CA ILE A 511 -10.60 -10.88 -15.18
C ILE A 511 -10.54 -9.36 -14.99
N LEU A 512 -9.42 -8.72 -15.30
CA LEU A 512 -9.25 -7.26 -15.18
C LEU A 512 -10.15 -6.50 -16.15
N THR A 513 -10.34 -7.03 -17.37
CA THR A 513 -11.27 -6.44 -18.35
C THR A 513 -12.70 -6.47 -17.82
N GLU A 514 -13.14 -7.60 -17.26
CA GLU A 514 -14.48 -7.72 -16.69
C GLU A 514 -14.62 -6.89 -15.40
N ALA A 515 -13.57 -6.80 -14.58
CA ALA A 515 -13.55 -5.97 -13.38
C ALA A 515 -13.77 -4.50 -13.73
N LEU A 516 -13.08 -3.99 -14.75
CA LEU A 516 -13.26 -2.63 -15.25
C LEU A 516 -14.71 -2.39 -15.70
N ARG A 517 -15.29 -3.32 -16.47
CA ARG A 517 -16.68 -3.22 -16.95
C ARG A 517 -17.70 -3.16 -15.81
N ILE A 518 -17.49 -3.94 -14.74
CA ILE A 518 -18.38 -3.94 -13.58
C ILE A 518 -18.26 -2.63 -12.80
N LEU A 519 -17.02 -2.18 -12.56
CA LEU A 519 -16.75 -0.94 -11.82
C LEU A 519 -17.27 0.29 -12.57
N GLU A 520 -17.17 0.35 -13.89
CA GLU A 520 -17.75 1.43 -14.70
C GLU A 520 -19.28 1.55 -14.55
N GLY A 521 -19.97 0.47 -14.16
CA GLY A 521 -21.41 0.45 -13.93
C GLY A 521 -21.85 0.64 -12.47
N ALA A 522 -20.92 0.76 -11.51
CA ALA A 522 -21.23 0.88 -10.10
C ALA A 522 -21.16 2.35 -9.62
N GLU A 523 -22.13 2.78 -8.80
CA GLU A 523 -22.26 4.18 -8.36
C GLU A 523 -21.10 4.65 -7.47
N GLU A 524 -20.55 3.76 -6.65
CA GLU A 524 -19.51 4.05 -5.65
C GLU A 524 -18.08 4.06 -6.24
N THR A 525 -17.92 3.76 -7.53
CA THR A 525 -16.60 3.62 -8.16
C THR A 525 -15.86 4.95 -8.28
N THR A 526 -14.72 5.03 -7.59
CA THR A 526 -13.84 6.19 -7.63
C THR A 526 -13.02 6.24 -8.93
N ALA A 527 -12.41 7.40 -9.22
CA ALA A 527 -11.43 7.50 -10.30
C ALA A 527 -10.21 6.62 -10.02
N GLN A 528 -9.77 6.54 -8.76
CA GLN A 528 -8.63 5.74 -8.32
C GLN A 528 -8.86 4.24 -8.54
N ASP A 529 -10.07 3.72 -8.28
CA ASP A 529 -10.43 2.32 -8.54
C ASP A 529 -10.23 1.97 -10.03
N ARG A 530 -10.68 2.85 -10.94
CA ARG A 530 -10.49 2.65 -12.39
C ARG A 530 -9.02 2.69 -12.79
N LEU A 531 -8.25 3.62 -12.25
CA LEU A 531 -6.82 3.74 -12.52
C LEU A 531 -6.03 2.52 -12.02
N TYR A 532 -6.43 1.97 -10.87
CA TYR A 532 -5.86 0.72 -10.35
C TYR A 532 -6.03 -0.42 -11.35
N VAL A 533 -7.26 -0.66 -11.82
CA VAL A 533 -7.54 -1.73 -12.80
C VAL A 533 -6.79 -1.51 -14.11
N LEU A 534 -6.79 -0.28 -14.63
CA LEU A 534 -6.09 0.07 -15.87
C LEU A 534 -4.57 -0.15 -15.79
N THR A 535 -3.97 0.07 -14.62
CA THR A 535 -2.54 -0.16 -14.40
C THR A 535 -2.19 -1.64 -14.61
N TYR A 536 -2.93 -2.55 -13.97
CA TYR A 536 -2.68 -3.98 -14.08
C TYR A 536 -3.17 -4.56 -15.41
N LEU A 537 -4.23 -4.01 -15.99
CA LEU A 537 -4.65 -4.38 -17.34
C LEU A 537 -3.58 -4.00 -18.37
N GLY A 538 -2.97 -2.81 -18.21
CA GLY A 538 -1.83 -2.37 -19.00
C GLY A 538 -0.64 -3.31 -18.87
N TYR A 539 -0.29 -3.71 -17.64
CA TYR A 539 0.76 -4.70 -17.38
C TYR A 539 0.47 -6.05 -18.05
N ALA A 540 -0.71 -6.64 -17.81
CA ALA A 540 -1.10 -7.92 -18.40
C ALA A 540 -1.13 -7.87 -19.93
N ALA A 541 -1.54 -6.73 -20.52
CA ALA A 541 -1.49 -6.51 -21.96
C ALA A 541 -0.05 -6.56 -22.51
N VAL A 542 0.91 -5.97 -21.78
CA VAL A 542 2.33 -5.99 -22.16
C VAL A 542 2.88 -7.42 -22.15
N GLU A 543 2.65 -8.18 -21.07
CA GLU A 543 3.11 -9.56 -20.95
C GLU A 543 2.51 -10.48 -22.04
N LEU A 544 1.28 -10.21 -22.48
CA LEU A 544 0.63 -10.91 -23.61
C LEU A 544 1.13 -10.45 -25.00
N GLY A 545 2.06 -9.50 -25.07
CA GLY A 545 2.56 -8.94 -26.33
C GLY A 545 1.61 -7.94 -27.00
N ARG A 546 0.56 -7.48 -26.32
CA ARG A 546 -0.40 -6.46 -26.79
C ARG A 546 0.10 -5.05 -26.47
N LEU A 547 1.26 -4.73 -27.04
CA LEU A 547 2.08 -3.60 -26.60
C LEU A 547 1.41 -2.24 -26.81
N GLU A 548 0.71 -2.02 -27.93
CA GLU A 548 0.01 -0.75 -28.21
C GLU A 548 -1.17 -0.51 -27.26
N GLU A 549 -1.80 -1.59 -26.79
CA GLU A 549 -2.90 -1.53 -25.84
C GLU A 549 -2.37 -1.26 -24.43
N GLY A 550 -1.35 -2.01 -24.01
CA GLY A 550 -0.66 -1.80 -22.73
C GLY A 550 -0.09 -0.38 -22.59
N GLU A 551 0.58 0.11 -23.64
CA GLU A 551 1.11 1.48 -23.70
C GLU A 551 0.01 2.52 -23.47
N ARG A 552 -1.11 2.39 -24.17
CA ARG A 552 -2.24 3.33 -24.09
C ARG A 552 -2.86 3.36 -22.70
N HIS A 553 -3.03 2.20 -22.06
CA HIS A 553 -3.54 2.11 -20.71
C HIS A 553 -2.59 2.76 -19.70
N LEU A 554 -1.30 2.46 -19.77
CA LEU A 554 -0.29 3.00 -18.85
C LEU A 554 -0.11 4.52 -19.04
N GLU A 555 -0.10 5.03 -20.27
CA GLU A 555 -0.03 6.48 -20.55
C GLU A 555 -1.26 7.23 -20.02
N ALA A 556 -2.45 6.66 -20.17
CA ALA A 556 -3.68 7.23 -19.61
C ALA A 556 -3.63 7.30 -18.08
N VAL A 557 -3.13 6.25 -17.44
CA VAL A 557 -2.96 6.19 -15.98
C VAL A 557 -1.96 7.24 -15.49
N ILE A 558 -0.78 7.33 -16.13
CA ILE A 558 0.26 8.30 -15.78
C ILE A 558 -0.27 9.74 -15.95
N ALA A 559 -0.98 10.02 -17.03
CA ALA A 559 -1.56 11.34 -17.27
C ALA A 559 -2.59 11.72 -16.19
N ALA A 560 -3.41 10.76 -15.75
CA ALA A 560 -4.39 11.00 -14.69
C ALA A 560 -3.72 11.29 -13.33
N TYR A 561 -2.76 10.46 -12.90
CA TYR A 561 -2.06 10.68 -11.63
C TYR A 561 -1.25 11.99 -11.61
N ARG A 562 -0.68 12.40 -12.75
CA ARG A 562 0.02 13.70 -12.85
C ARG A 562 -0.90 14.91 -12.71
N LEU A 563 -2.19 14.78 -13.06
CA LEU A 563 -3.18 15.84 -12.90
C LEU A 563 -3.71 15.93 -11.47
N ASP A 564 -3.91 14.78 -10.83
CA ASP A 564 -4.55 14.68 -9.51
C ASP A 564 -3.56 14.97 -8.37
N GLY A 565 -2.27 14.67 -8.55
CA GLY A 565 -1.21 14.89 -7.56
C GLY A 565 -1.19 13.89 -6.40
N GLU A 566 -2.28 13.14 -6.19
CA GLU A 566 -2.40 12.03 -5.24
C GLU A 566 -1.98 10.68 -5.87
N GLY A 567 -1.58 9.69 -5.04
CA GLY A 567 -1.28 8.34 -5.51
C GLY A 567 0.14 8.12 -6.09
N GLN A 568 1.15 8.79 -5.53
CA GLN A 568 2.55 8.74 -6.01
C GLN A 568 3.13 7.31 -6.14
N GLY A 569 2.76 6.39 -5.25
CA GLY A 569 3.20 4.99 -5.35
C GLY A 569 2.59 4.25 -6.55
N SER A 570 1.31 4.48 -6.85
CA SER A 570 0.64 3.93 -8.03
C SER A 570 1.20 4.53 -9.32
N LEU A 571 1.53 5.83 -9.31
CA LEU A 571 2.23 6.48 -10.41
C LEU A 571 3.62 5.87 -10.66
N ALA A 572 4.41 5.66 -9.60
CA ALA A 572 5.71 5.02 -9.70
C ALA A 572 5.63 3.62 -10.33
N ASN A 573 4.62 2.82 -9.96
CA ASN A 573 4.37 1.52 -10.57
C ASN A 573 4.01 1.61 -12.05
N ALA A 574 3.10 2.51 -12.42
CA ALA A 574 2.71 2.71 -13.82
C ALA A 574 3.89 3.17 -14.69
N LEU A 575 4.73 4.08 -14.17
CA LEU A 575 5.98 4.52 -14.82
C LEU A 575 6.94 3.35 -15.01
N ARG A 576 7.12 2.49 -14.00
CA ARG A 576 8.00 1.32 -14.05
C ARG A 576 7.54 0.30 -15.08
N TYR A 577 6.24 0.04 -15.18
CA TYR A 577 5.68 -0.85 -16.21
C TYR A 577 5.82 -0.26 -17.61
N LEU A 578 5.57 1.04 -17.79
CA LEU A 578 5.79 1.70 -19.08
C LEU A 578 7.26 1.68 -19.47
N ALA A 579 8.17 1.90 -18.51
CA ALA A 579 9.61 1.83 -18.72
C ALA A 579 10.07 0.43 -19.14
N SER A 580 9.53 -0.63 -18.53
CA SER A 580 9.76 -2.00 -18.95
C SER A 580 9.35 -2.22 -20.41
N LEU A 581 8.15 -1.78 -20.77
CA LEU A 581 7.65 -1.82 -22.14
C LEU A 581 8.56 -1.04 -23.12
N ARG A 582 9.02 0.16 -22.74
CA ARG A 582 9.96 0.95 -23.55
C ARG A 582 11.30 0.25 -23.72
N THR A 583 11.77 -0.45 -22.69
CA THR A 583 12.98 -1.28 -22.74
C THR A 583 12.84 -2.38 -23.79
N GLU A 584 11.71 -3.10 -23.83
CA GLU A 584 11.42 -4.10 -24.86
C GLU A 584 11.27 -3.52 -26.27
N GLN A 585 10.87 -2.26 -26.37
CA GLN A 585 10.84 -1.51 -27.62
C GLN A 585 12.22 -0.93 -28.03
N ASN A 586 13.28 -1.17 -27.26
CA ASN A 586 14.62 -0.60 -27.44
C ASN A 586 14.66 0.93 -27.38
N ARG A 587 13.67 1.54 -26.70
CA ARG A 587 13.60 2.98 -26.42
C ARG A 587 14.26 3.23 -25.07
N PHE A 588 15.56 2.96 -24.98
CA PHE A 588 16.27 2.93 -23.70
C PHE A 588 16.34 4.29 -23.01
N ASP A 589 16.53 5.38 -23.76
CA ASP A 589 16.56 6.75 -23.20
C ASP A 589 15.22 7.10 -22.54
N ASP A 590 14.10 6.75 -23.20
CA ASP A 590 12.76 6.96 -22.65
C ASP A 590 12.51 6.06 -21.43
N ALA A 591 12.94 4.81 -21.49
CA ALA A 591 12.82 3.86 -20.38
C ALA A 591 13.60 4.33 -19.15
N GLU A 592 14.83 4.80 -19.35
CA GLU A 592 15.69 5.31 -18.28
C GLU A 592 15.04 6.52 -17.60
N ALA A 593 14.53 7.48 -18.38
CA ALA A 593 13.85 8.65 -17.83
C ALA A 593 12.65 8.25 -16.96
N LEU A 594 11.84 7.29 -17.41
CA LEU A 594 10.68 6.81 -16.67
C LEU A 594 11.06 6.04 -15.39
N TYR A 595 12.09 5.21 -15.44
CA TYR A 595 12.58 4.51 -14.25
C TYR A 595 13.21 5.45 -13.22
N LEU A 596 13.96 6.47 -13.67
CA LEU A 596 14.53 7.49 -12.77
C LEU A 596 13.43 8.36 -12.14
N GLU A 597 12.37 8.67 -12.88
CA GLU A 597 11.18 9.35 -12.33
C GLU A 597 10.51 8.49 -11.26
N ALA A 598 10.27 7.19 -11.54
CA ALA A 598 9.71 6.26 -10.57
C ALA A 598 10.59 6.13 -9.31
N LEU A 599 11.91 6.10 -9.48
CA LEU A 599 12.87 6.08 -8.37
C LEU A 599 12.78 7.35 -7.53
N ALA A 600 12.75 8.54 -8.16
CA ALA A 600 12.64 9.80 -7.45
C ALA A 600 11.33 9.92 -6.64
N LEU A 601 10.22 9.39 -7.16
CA LEU A 601 8.94 9.35 -6.46
C LEU A 601 8.97 8.44 -5.23
N THR A 602 9.59 7.26 -5.36
CA THR A 602 9.68 6.27 -4.28
C THR A 602 10.66 6.70 -3.18
N GLU A 603 11.81 7.26 -3.55
CA GLU A 603 12.75 7.86 -2.59
C GLU A 603 12.16 9.09 -1.90
N GLY A 604 11.43 9.95 -2.62
CA GLY A 604 10.72 11.08 -2.03
C GLY A 604 9.62 10.69 -1.03
N ALA A 605 9.04 9.50 -1.19
CA ALA A 605 8.08 8.91 -0.27
C ALA A 605 8.72 8.14 0.90
N ASN A 606 10.06 8.03 0.94
CA ASN A 606 10.81 7.15 1.85
C ASN A 606 10.36 5.68 1.78
N ASP A 607 9.93 5.22 0.60
CA ASP A 607 9.54 3.83 0.35
C ASP A 607 10.76 3.06 -0.18
N GLU A 608 11.59 2.56 0.72
CA GLU A 608 12.82 1.86 0.38
C GLU A 608 12.57 0.54 -0.38
N GLU A 609 11.44 -0.14 -0.12
CA GLU A 609 11.07 -1.36 -0.84
C GLU A 609 10.70 -1.07 -2.30
N ALA A 610 9.86 -0.05 -2.53
CA ALA A 610 9.52 0.38 -3.88
C ALA A 610 10.76 0.90 -4.65
N ALA A 611 11.65 1.64 -3.97
CA ALA A 611 12.90 2.11 -4.53
C ALA A 611 13.82 0.95 -4.94
N SER A 612 13.89 -0.12 -4.14
CA SER A 612 14.65 -1.34 -4.45
C SER A 612 14.20 -1.99 -5.77
N PHE A 613 12.88 -2.04 -6.05
CA PHE A 613 12.39 -2.52 -7.35
C PHE A 613 12.80 -1.62 -8.53
N ALA A 614 12.83 -0.30 -8.34
CA ALA A 614 13.28 0.64 -9.36
C ALA A 614 14.80 0.51 -9.61
N TYR A 615 15.61 0.38 -8.56
CA TYR A 615 17.05 0.11 -8.68
C TYR A 615 17.31 -1.20 -9.43
N GLY A 616 16.58 -2.28 -9.14
CA GLY A 616 16.74 -3.55 -9.84
C GLY A 616 16.45 -3.42 -11.35
N ALA A 617 15.39 -2.70 -11.71
CA ALA A 617 15.01 -2.49 -13.11
C ALA A 617 16.02 -1.58 -13.85
N LEU A 618 16.49 -0.50 -13.20
CA LEU A 618 17.56 0.35 -13.73
C LEU A 618 18.87 -0.42 -13.90
N GLY A 619 19.21 -1.29 -12.95
CA GLY A 619 20.39 -2.15 -13.02
C GLY A 619 20.39 -3.04 -14.26
N GLU A 620 19.26 -3.68 -14.57
CA GLU A 620 19.10 -4.46 -15.79
C GLU A 620 19.13 -3.59 -17.06
N LEU A 621 18.47 -2.43 -17.06
CA LEU A 621 18.49 -1.50 -18.19
C LEU A 621 19.92 -1.00 -18.49
N TRP A 622 20.65 -0.53 -17.48
CA TRP A 622 22.03 -0.07 -17.60
C TRP A 622 22.96 -1.20 -18.06
N ARG A 623 22.70 -2.45 -17.63
CA ARG A 623 23.41 -3.63 -18.14
C ARG A 623 23.17 -3.80 -19.65
N PHE A 624 21.94 -3.66 -20.14
CA PHE A 624 21.64 -3.73 -21.57
C PHE A 624 22.27 -2.58 -22.38
N MET A 625 22.39 -1.39 -21.78
CA MET A 625 23.06 -0.24 -22.40
C MET A 625 24.60 -0.33 -22.35
N GLY A 626 25.17 -1.34 -21.69
CA GLY A 626 26.63 -1.49 -21.52
C GLY A 626 27.23 -0.54 -20.46
N ARG A 627 26.39 0.11 -19.65
CA ARG A 627 26.78 0.99 -18.55
C ARG A 627 27.03 0.15 -17.29
N HIS A 628 28.14 -0.57 -17.30
CA HIS A 628 28.35 -1.67 -16.34
C HIS A 628 28.53 -1.21 -14.89
N ASP A 629 29.23 -0.10 -14.65
CA ASP A 629 29.49 0.39 -13.29
C ASP A 629 28.21 0.85 -12.59
N GLU A 630 27.34 1.55 -13.32
CA GLU A 630 26.04 2.01 -12.81
C GLU A 630 25.10 0.83 -12.56
N ALA A 631 25.08 -0.14 -13.48
CA ALA A 631 24.33 -1.37 -13.31
C ALA A 631 24.75 -2.15 -12.06
N GLU A 632 26.05 -2.31 -11.84
CA GLU A 632 26.55 -2.99 -10.64
C GLU A 632 26.20 -2.21 -9.37
N THR A 633 26.35 -0.88 -9.39
CA THR A 633 26.01 -0.02 -8.23
C THR A 633 24.55 -0.16 -7.85
N ALA A 634 23.64 -0.10 -8.82
CA ALA A 634 22.21 -0.29 -8.57
C ALA A 634 21.89 -1.70 -8.05
N LEU A 635 22.42 -2.74 -8.69
CA LEU A 635 22.17 -4.13 -8.28
C LEU A 635 22.71 -4.44 -6.88
N ARG A 636 23.87 -3.87 -6.51
CA ARG A 636 24.40 -3.98 -5.14
C ARG A 636 23.50 -3.30 -4.13
N ARG A 637 22.95 -2.13 -4.45
CA ARG A 637 22.01 -1.44 -3.56
C ARG A 637 20.75 -2.27 -3.29
N VAL A 638 20.24 -3.00 -4.29
CA VAL A 638 19.14 -3.96 -4.11
C VAL A 638 19.54 -5.09 -3.16
N VAL A 639 20.74 -5.69 -3.34
CA VAL A 639 21.26 -6.75 -2.47
C VAL A 639 21.44 -6.25 -1.03
N ASP A 640 21.99 -5.06 -0.84
CA ASP A 640 22.21 -4.47 0.47
C ASP A 640 20.87 -4.23 1.19
N PHE A 641 19.89 -3.67 0.49
CA PHE A 641 18.53 -3.48 1.02
C PHE A 641 17.90 -4.81 1.46
N THR A 642 17.88 -5.83 0.58
CA THR A 642 17.24 -7.10 0.93
C THR A 642 17.99 -7.84 2.04
N THR A 643 19.31 -7.72 2.08
CA THR A 643 20.13 -8.30 3.16
C THR A 643 19.86 -7.65 4.50
N GLN A 644 19.69 -6.33 4.54
CA GLN A 644 19.34 -5.59 5.76
C GLN A 644 17.93 -5.93 6.24
N GLN A 645 16.98 -6.03 5.32
CA GLN A 645 15.57 -6.24 5.64
C GLN A 645 15.27 -7.68 6.08
N TYR A 646 15.83 -8.68 5.40
CA TYR A 646 15.48 -10.09 5.59
C TYR A 646 16.60 -10.93 6.23
N GLY A 647 17.82 -10.38 6.32
CA GLY A 647 19.01 -11.11 6.75
C GLY A 647 19.71 -11.83 5.60
N ALA A 648 21.01 -12.10 5.75
CA ALA A 648 21.84 -12.64 4.67
C ALA A 648 21.46 -14.07 4.22
N ASP A 649 20.97 -14.90 5.16
CA ASP A 649 20.61 -16.30 4.91
C ASP A 649 19.16 -16.48 4.41
N SER A 650 18.49 -15.38 4.06
CA SER A 650 17.10 -15.39 3.62
C SER A 650 16.97 -15.70 2.12
N ILE A 651 15.93 -16.46 1.76
CA ILE A 651 15.62 -16.84 0.36
C ILE A 651 15.34 -15.61 -0.52
N GLU A 652 14.95 -14.49 0.08
CA GLU A 652 14.67 -13.20 -0.53
C GLU A 652 15.90 -12.59 -1.21
N ASN A 653 17.11 -12.95 -0.76
CA ASN A 653 18.35 -12.52 -1.42
C ASN A 653 18.62 -13.27 -2.73
N ALA A 654 17.90 -14.37 -3.02
CA ALA A 654 18.15 -15.22 -4.19
C ALA A 654 18.09 -14.45 -5.52
N VAL A 655 17.03 -13.67 -5.74
CA VAL A 655 16.82 -12.94 -7.00
C VAL A 655 17.80 -11.78 -7.17
N PRO A 656 17.98 -10.87 -6.19
CA PRO A 656 18.99 -9.81 -6.28
C PRO A 656 20.41 -10.33 -6.52
N LEU A 657 20.82 -11.37 -5.79
CA LEU A 657 22.13 -11.99 -5.95
C LEU A 657 22.29 -12.64 -7.32
N ARG A 658 21.23 -13.28 -7.84
CA ARG A 658 21.23 -13.85 -9.20
C ARG A 658 21.38 -12.78 -10.27
N ASN A 659 20.65 -11.67 -10.18
CA ASN A 659 20.76 -10.57 -11.14
C ASN A 659 22.16 -9.94 -11.11
N LEU A 660 22.71 -9.72 -9.91
CA LEU A 660 24.09 -9.30 -9.73
C LEU A 660 25.07 -10.32 -10.34
N ALA A 661 24.86 -11.61 -10.13
CA ALA A 661 25.70 -12.66 -10.70
C ALA A 661 25.66 -12.67 -12.24
N VAL A 662 24.48 -12.53 -12.84
CA VAL A 662 24.32 -12.42 -14.30
C VAL A 662 25.07 -11.19 -14.83
N HIS A 663 24.97 -10.05 -14.14
CA HIS A 663 25.73 -8.86 -14.47
C HIS A 663 27.25 -9.09 -14.39
N LEU A 664 27.75 -9.67 -13.28
CA LEU A 664 29.16 -9.99 -13.10
C LEU A 664 29.66 -10.96 -14.18
N GLY A 665 28.86 -11.97 -14.55
CA GLY A 665 29.17 -12.88 -15.64
C GLY A 665 29.33 -12.15 -16.98
N SER A 666 28.43 -11.21 -17.29
CA SER A 666 28.49 -10.40 -18.53
C SER A 666 29.69 -9.47 -18.62
N THR A 667 30.30 -9.13 -17.47
CA THR A 667 31.51 -8.28 -17.39
C THR A 667 32.80 -9.11 -17.30
N GLY A 668 32.72 -10.42 -17.52
CA GLY A 668 33.88 -11.32 -17.50
C GLY A 668 34.31 -11.81 -16.12
N ARG A 669 33.54 -11.50 -15.07
CA ARG A 669 33.82 -11.92 -13.68
C ARG A 669 33.10 -13.23 -13.34
N GLN A 670 33.30 -14.26 -14.15
CA GLN A 670 32.58 -15.54 -14.03
C GLN A 670 32.80 -16.25 -12.69
N GLU A 671 34.02 -16.24 -12.14
CA GLU A 671 34.27 -16.90 -10.84
C GLU A 671 33.44 -16.26 -9.73
N ARG A 672 33.37 -14.92 -9.71
CA ARG A 672 32.54 -14.21 -8.74
C ARG A 672 31.05 -14.44 -8.99
N ALA A 673 30.62 -14.52 -10.26
CA ALA A 673 29.26 -14.88 -10.60
C ALA A 673 28.91 -16.31 -10.13
N LEU A 674 29.84 -17.26 -10.27
CA LEU A 674 29.68 -18.62 -9.81
C LEU A 674 29.54 -18.69 -8.29
N ASP A 675 30.39 -17.97 -7.54
CA ASP A 675 30.29 -17.90 -6.07
C ASP A 675 28.90 -17.42 -5.62
N LEU A 676 28.40 -16.34 -6.24
CA LEU A 676 27.08 -15.81 -5.91
C LEU A 676 25.96 -16.79 -6.29
N LEU A 677 26.04 -17.44 -7.45
CA LEU A 677 25.02 -18.41 -7.85
C LEU A 677 25.03 -19.67 -6.97
N LEU A 678 26.20 -20.10 -6.47
CA LEU A 678 26.29 -21.20 -5.50
C LEU A 678 25.70 -20.79 -4.15
N GLN A 679 25.89 -19.54 -3.72
CA GLN A 679 25.20 -18.99 -2.56
C GLN A 679 23.68 -19.02 -2.75
N VAL A 680 23.18 -18.53 -3.90
CA VAL A 680 21.75 -18.56 -4.24
C VAL A 680 21.20 -19.98 -4.25
N LEU A 681 21.94 -20.92 -4.84
CA LEU A 681 21.53 -22.33 -4.89
C LEU A 681 21.39 -22.92 -3.47
N ALA A 682 22.28 -22.59 -2.54
CA ALA A 682 22.21 -23.05 -1.16
C ALA A 682 20.97 -22.48 -0.44
N LEU A 683 20.66 -21.19 -0.65
CA LEU A 683 19.46 -20.55 -0.11
C LEU A 683 18.19 -21.24 -0.64
N GLU A 684 18.12 -21.46 -1.95
CA GLU A 684 16.96 -22.11 -2.61
C GLU A 684 16.79 -23.56 -2.17
N GLN A 685 17.87 -24.33 -2.07
CA GLN A 685 17.81 -25.75 -1.66
C GLN A 685 17.33 -25.95 -0.22
N ALA A 686 17.53 -24.96 0.66
CA ALA A 686 17.08 -25.05 2.04
C ALA A 686 15.54 -25.01 2.19
N VAL A 687 14.84 -24.43 1.20
CA VAL A 687 13.40 -24.11 1.30
C VAL A 687 12.57 -24.72 0.17
N LEU A 688 13.14 -24.88 -1.03
CA LEU A 688 12.41 -25.29 -2.22
C LEU A 688 12.59 -26.78 -2.53
N ALA A 689 11.57 -27.37 -3.15
CA ALA A 689 11.67 -28.73 -3.68
C ALA A 689 12.74 -28.82 -4.79
N PRO A 690 13.41 -29.99 -4.96
CA PRO A 690 14.51 -30.14 -5.92
C PRO A 690 14.14 -29.87 -7.39
N ASP A 691 12.86 -30.00 -7.73
CA ASP A 691 12.27 -29.79 -9.05
C ASP A 691 11.60 -28.40 -9.20
N ALA A 692 11.72 -27.52 -8.21
CA ALA A 692 11.19 -26.17 -8.27
C ALA A 692 11.85 -25.35 -9.39
N ALA A 693 11.04 -24.63 -10.18
CA ALA A 693 11.51 -23.88 -11.35
C ALA A 693 12.57 -22.81 -11.03
N ALA A 694 12.47 -22.13 -9.87
CA ALA A 694 13.45 -21.13 -9.44
C ALA A 694 14.84 -21.73 -9.19
N LEU A 695 14.87 -22.84 -8.45
CA LEU A 695 16.09 -23.61 -8.17
C LEU A 695 16.71 -24.15 -9.46
N LEU A 696 15.89 -24.73 -10.34
CA LEU A 696 16.35 -25.21 -11.64
C LEU A 696 16.89 -24.07 -12.53
N ARG A 697 16.29 -22.88 -12.48
CA ARG A 697 16.79 -21.69 -13.18
C ARG A 697 18.16 -21.26 -12.65
N THR A 698 18.38 -21.26 -11.35
CA THR A 698 19.72 -20.99 -10.77
C THR A 698 20.74 -22.02 -11.24
N ARG A 699 20.39 -23.31 -11.27
CA ARG A 699 21.26 -24.36 -11.82
C ARG A 699 21.57 -24.17 -13.30
N VAL A 700 20.60 -23.73 -14.11
CA VAL A 700 20.85 -23.40 -15.54
C VAL A 700 21.89 -22.27 -15.65
N LEU A 701 21.79 -21.23 -14.82
CA LEU A 701 22.76 -20.14 -14.81
C LEU A 701 24.15 -20.61 -14.37
N ILE A 702 24.24 -21.47 -13.35
CA ILE A 702 25.51 -22.10 -12.95
C ILE A 702 26.09 -22.89 -14.12
N GLY A 703 25.28 -23.72 -14.79
CA GLY A 703 25.70 -24.50 -15.95
C GLY A 703 26.24 -23.63 -17.08
N ARG A 704 25.60 -22.48 -17.34
CA ARG A 704 26.07 -21.48 -18.32
C ARG A 704 27.41 -20.87 -17.91
N VAL A 705 27.55 -20.43 -16.65
CA VAL A 705 28.81 -19.88 -16.14
C VAL A 705 29.94 -20.91 -16.16
N LEU A 706 29.64 -22.18 -15.87
CA LEU A 706 30.59 -23.29 -16.01
C LEU A 706 31.03 -23.47 -17.47
N ALA A 707 30.11 -23.39 -18.43
CA ALA A 707 30.44 -23.43 -19.84
C ALA A 707 31.30 -22.22 -20.26
N ASP A 708 30.99 -21.01 -19.79
CA ASP A 708 31.78 -19.80 -20.07
C ASP A 708 33.21 -19.90 -19.50
N LEU A 709 33.38 -20.56 -18.34
CA LEU A 709 34.69 -20.89 -17.75
C LEU A 709 35.44 -22.02 -18.49
N GLY A 710 34.83 -22.63 -19.52
CA GLY A 710 35.39 -23.76 -20.27
C GLY A 710 35.25 -25.12 -19.56
N ARG A 711 34.49 -25.20 -18.46
CA ARG A 711 34.21 -26.44 -17.71
C ARG A 711 33.05 -27.20 -18.34
N TYR A 712 33.18 -27.55 -19.62
CA TYR A 712 32.10 -28.13 -20.41
C TYR A 712 31.58 -29.47 -19.89
N GLY A 713 32.43 -30.30 -19.28
CA GLY A 713 31.99 -31.58 -18.71
C GLY A 713 31.06 -31.39 -17.50
N ASP A 714 31.40 -30.45 -16.61
CA ASP A 714 30.57 -30.12 -15.44
C ASP A 714 29.24 -29.49 -15.88
N ALA A 715 29.27 -28.62 -16.89
CA ALA A 715 28.08 -28.02 -17.47
C ALA A 715 27.15 -29.06 -18.12
N GLU A 716 27.70 -30.03 -18.86
CA GLU A 716 26.92 -31.12 -19.48
C GLU A 716 26.21 -31.98 -18.43
N VAL A 717 26.92 -32.39 -17.36
CA VAL A 717 26.32 -33.12 -16.24
C VAL A 717 25.18 -32.32 -15.62
N MET A 718 25.42 -31.03 -15.35
CA MET A 718 24.43 -30.16 -14.73
C MET A 718 23.17 -30.01 -15.58
N PHE A 719 23.29 -29.74 -16.89
CA PHE A 719 22.12 -29.62 -17.77
C PHE A 719 21.37 -30.95 -17.94
N THR A 720 22.09 -32.08 -17.93
CA THR A 720 21.47 -33.40 -17.96
C THR A 720 20.62 -33.66 -16.72
N GLU A 721 21.14 -33.34 -15.53
CA GLU A 721 20.40 -33.45 -14.26
C GLU A 721 19.19 -32.51 -14.21
N ILE A 722 19.35 -31.27 -14.70
CA ILE A 722 18.25 -30.30 -14.79
C ILE A 722 17.13 -30.87 -15.65
N LEU A 723 17.43 -31.40 -16.84
CA LEU A 723 16.41 -31.96 -17.74
C LEU A 723 15.70 -33.18 -17.15
N ALA A 724 16.42 -34.04 -16.44
CA ALA A 724 15.84 -35.21 -15.78
C ALA A 724 14.78 -34.84 -14.73
N LEU A 725 14.93 -33.67 -14.08
CA LEU A 725 13.97 -33.13 -13.11
C LEU A 725 12.89 -32.27 -13.78
N ALA A 726 13.29 -31.39 -14.71
CA ALA A 726 12.41 -30.40 -15.31
C ALA A 726 11.37 -31.01 -16.27
N LEU A 727 11.72 -32.06 -17.03
CA LEU A 727 10.79 -32.69 -17.98
C LEU A 727 9.56 -33.28 -17.29
N PRO A 728 9.68 -34.12 -16.24
CA PRO A 728 8.52 -34.65 -15.53
C PRO A 728 7.74 -33.60 -14.74
N ALA A 729 8.44 -32.64 -14.11
CA ALA A 729 7.83 -31.70 -13.17
C ALA A 729 7.22 -30.47 -13.84
N LEU A 730 7.92 -29.89 -14.82
CA LEU A 730 7.54 -28.63 -15.47
C LEU A 730 7.02 -28.82 -16.91
N GLY A 731 7.30 -29.98 -17.52
CA GLY A 731 6.93 -30.28 -18.90
C GLY A 731 7.85 -29.65 -19.95
N GLU A 732 7.62 -30.03 -21.21
CA GLU A 732 8.41 -29.57 -22.38
C GLU A 732 8.16 -28.09 -22.75
N THR A 733 7.03 -27.53 -22.32
CA THR A 733 6.62 -26.15 -22.64
C THR A 733 7.22 -25.11 -21.70
N ASN A 734 7.83 -25.53 -20.59
CA ASN A 734 8.45 -24.61 -19.63
C ASN A 734 9.79 -24.06 -20.17
N VAL A 735 9.98 -22.75 -19.99
CA VAL A 735 11.18 -22.01 -20.45
C VAL A 735 12.47 -22.58 -19.86
N VAL A 736 12.47 -23.02 -18.60
CA VAL A 736 13.67 -23.58 -17.94
C VAL A 736 14.05 -24.92 -18.58
N THR A 737 13.07 -25.77 -18.88
CA THR A 737 13.29 -27.04 -19.58
C THR A 737 13.89 -26.82 -20.96
N GLN A 738 13.37 -25.86 -21.71
CA GLN A 738 13.82 -25.55 -23.07
C GLN A 738 15.22 -24.93 -23.11
N GLU A 739 15.50 -24.02 -22.18
CA GLU A 739 16.83 -23.42 -22.05
C GLU A 739 17.85 -24.50 -21.68
N ALA A 740 17.56 -25.35 -20.70
CA ALA A 740 18.45 -26.46 -20.34
C ALA A 740 18.71 -27.41 -21.52
N ALA A 741 17.68 -27.73 -22.33
CA ALA A 741 17.82 -28.56 -23.53
C ALA A 741 18.72 -27.91 -24.59
N SER A 742 18.51 -26.61 -24.83
CA SER A 742 19.30 -25.83 -25.80
C SER A 742 20.76 -25.72 -25.36
N GLN A 743 20.99 -25.42 -24.08
CA GLN A 743 22.33 -25.28 -23.52
C GLN A 743 23.08 -26.62 -23.45
N LEU A 744 22.39 -27.73 -23.15
CA LEU A 744 23.00 -29.06 -23.22
C LEU A 744 23.55 -29.36 -24.62
N GLY A 745 22.71 -29.17 -25.65
CA GLY A 745 23.12 -29.37 -27.04
C GLY A 745 24.25 -28.42 -27.45
N PHE A 746 24.22 -27.17 -26.97
CA PHE A 746 25.27 -26.20 -27.25
C PHE A 746 26.60 -26.55 -26.58
N VAL A 747 26.59 -27.00 -25.32
CA VAL A 747 27.80 -27.46 -24.62
C VAL A 747 28.42 -28.67 -25.32
N MET A 748 27.61 -29.62 -25.80
CA MET A 748 28.10 -30.73 -26.63
C MET A 748 28.78 -30.23 -27.92
N ALA A 749 28.22 -29.20 -28.56
CA ALA A 749 28.84 -28.59 -29.73
C ALA A 749 30.17 -27.90 -29.38
N LEU A 750 30.26 -27.19 -28.25
CA LEU A 750 31.51 -26.58 -27.76
C LEU A 750 32.60 -27.61 -27.44
N GLN A 751 32.22 -28.83 -27.03
CA GLN A 751 33.14 -29.96 -26.88
C GLN A 751 33.61 -30.55 -28.23
N GLY A 752 33.06 -30.09 -29.36
CA GLY A 752 33.34 -30.60 -30.69
C GLY A 752 32.55 -31.85 -31.08
N ARG A 753 31.53 -32.23 -30.31
CA ARG A 753 30.66 -33.40 -30.55
C ARG A 753 29.43 -33.00 -31.36
N TYR A 754 29.64 -32.50 -32.57
CA TYR A 754 28.55 -31.90 -33.36
C TYR A 754 27.49 -32.93 -33.80
N ASP A 755 27.89 -34.16 -34.13
CA ASP A 755 26.96 -35.23 -34.49
C ASP A 755 26.00 -35.60 -33.35
N ASP A 756 26.46 -35.52 -32.10
CA ASP A 756 25.63 -35.69 -30.90
C ASP A 756 24.79 -34.42 -30.64
N ALA A 757 25.39 -33.24 -30.80
CA ALA A 757 24.74 -31.95 -30.49
C ALA A 757 23.55 -31.62 -31.40
N ILE A 758 23.65 -31.91 -32.70
CA ILE A 758 22.62 -31.57 -33.70
C ILE A 758 21.23 -32.14 -33.35
N PRO A 759 21.05 -33.44 -33.05
CA PRO A 759 19.72 -33.96 -32.69
C PRO A 759 19.19 -33.36 -31.37
N HIS A 760 20.04 -33.06 -30.39
CA HIS A 760 19.62 -32.37 -29.16
C HIS A 760 19.15 -30.94 -29.44
N LEU A 761 19.88 -30.18 -30.25
CA LEU A 761 19.51 -28.82 -30.66
C LEU A 761 18.27 -28.79 -31.55
N GLN A 762 18.06 -29.79 -32.41
CA GLN A 762 16.82 -29.96 -33.17
C GLN A 762 15.63 -30.21 -32.24
N SER A 763 15.76 -31.14 -31.29
CA SER A 763 14.70 -31.39 -30.31
C SER A 763 14.36 -30.15 -29.50
N ALA A 764 15.36 -29.36 -29.09
CA ALA A 764 15.14 -28.11 -28.37
C ALA A 764 14.42 -27.05 -29.23
N ALA A 765 14.75 -26.95 -30.52
CA ALA A 765 14.03 -26.09 -31.46
C ALA A 765 12.57 -26.54 -31.65
N ASP A 766 12.32 -27.86 -31.77
CA ASP A 766 10.97 -28.42 -31.90
C ASP A 766 10.11 -28.17 -30.65
N MET A 767 10.72 -28.23 -29.45
CA MET A 767 10.06 -27.88 -28.19
C MET A 767 9.68 -26.39 -28.15
N THR A 768 10.59 -25.54 -28.62
CA THR A 768 10.38 -24.08 -28.70
C THR A 768 9.25 -23.74 -29.67
N GLU A 769 9.25 -24.35 -30.86
CA GLU A 769 8.21 -24.19 -31.87
C GLU A 769 6.83 -24.64 -31.37
N ARG A 770 6.75 -25.76 -30.64
CA ARG A 770 5.49 -26.22 -30.05
C ARG A 770 4.94 -25.29 -28.98
N SER A 771 5.80 -24.55 -28.30
CA SER A 771 5.43 -23.73 -27.15
C SER A 771 5.05 -22.31 -27.53
N PHE A 772 5.80 -21.70 -28.44
CA PHE A 772 5.60 -20.31 -28.85
C PHE A 772 5.07 -20.16 -30.27
N GLY A 773 5.02 -21.27 -31.03
CA GLY A 773 4.66 -21.27 -32.44
C GLY A 773 5.87 -21.09 -33.38
N PRO A 774 5.70 -21.43 -34.67
CA PRO A 774 6.78 -21.46 -35.65
C PRO A 774 7.33 -20.08 -36.03
N ASP A 775 6.55 -19.02 -35.78
CA ASP A 775 6.91 -17.63 -36.10
C ASP A 775 7.34 -16.83 -34.85
N SER A 776 7.58 -17.50 -33.73
CA SER A 776 7.96 -16.86 -32.46
C SER A 776 9.40 -16.34 -32.43
N ARG A 777 9.62 -15.34 -31.58
CA ARG A 777 10.93 -14.75 -31.30
C ARG A 777 11.93 -15.78 -30.78
N GLN A 778 11.47 -16.63 -29.87
CA GLN A 778 12.27 -17.64 -29.17
C GLN A 778 12.91 -18.61 -30.15
N MET A 779 12.28 -18.82 -31.32
CA MET A 779 12.81 -19.64 -32.39
C MET A 779 14.10 -19.09 -33.01
N ILE A 780 14.35 -17.77 -32.95
CA ILE A 780 15.58 -17.17 -33.52
C ILE A 780 16.83 -17.74 -32.83
N ASN A 781 16.85 -17.77 -31.49
CA ASN A 781 17.99 -18.27 -30.72
C ASN A 781 18.19 -19.78 -30.92
N ALA A 782 17.11 -20.56 -30.87
CA ALA A 782 17.17 -22.01 -31.10
C ALA A 782 17.74 -22.35 -32.49
N LEU A 783 17.31 -21.62 -33.53
CA LEU A 783 17.84 -21.78 -34.89
C LEU A 783 19.30 -21.32 -34.98
N GLN A 784 19.73 -20.29 -34.24
CA GLN A 784 21.13 -19.86 -34.18
C GLN A 784 22.04 -20.92 -33.57
N LEU A 785 21.65 -21.54 -32.45
CA LEU A 785 22.42 -22.61 -31.83
C LEU A 785 22.50 -23.86 -32.72
N LEU A 786 21.36 -24.28 -33.30
CA LEU A 786 21.33 -25.42 -34.23
C LEU A 786 22.20 -25.16 -35.47
N SER A 787 22.08 -23.98 -36.07
CA SER A 787 22.90 -23.63 -37.24
C SER A 787 24.38 -23.52 -36.92
N TYR A 788 24.77 -23.13 -35.71
CA TYR A 788 26.18 -23.18 -35.29
C TYR A 788 26.72 -24.61 -35.34
N ALA A 789 26.01 -25.58 -34.75
CA ALA A 789 26.43 -26.98 -34.77
C ALA A 789 26.48 -27.55 -36.20
N LEU A 790 25.45 -27.27 -37.02
CA LEU A 790 25.43 -27.66 -38.44
C LEU A 790 26.57 -27.02 -39.25
N TYR A 791 26.88 -25.75 -38.97
CA TYR A 791 27.95 -25.01 -39.63
C TYR A 791 29.32 -25.62 -39.30
N MET A 792 29.57 -25.90 -38.02
CA MET A 792 30.83 -26.50 -37.56
C MET A 792 31.04 -27.91 -38.11
N GLU A 793 29.95 -28.68 -38.24
CA GLU A 793 29.94 -30.00 -38.91
C GLU A 793 29.97 -29.89 -40.46
N ARG A 794 30.11 -28.66 -40.99
CA ARG A 794 30.20 -28.36 -42.44
C ARG A 794 28.97 -28.77 -43.25
N ARG A 795 27.80 -28.89 -42.60
CA ARG A 795 26.48 -29.12 -43.23
C ARG A 795 25.91 -27.80 -43.72
N PHE A 796 26.64 -27.13 -44.62
CA PHE A 796 26.35 -25.75 -45.04
C PHE A 796 25.01 -25.58 -45.76
N ASP A 797 24.57 -26.58 -46.55
CA ASP A 797 23.27 -26.52 -47.24
C ASP A 797 22.11 -26.46 -46.24
N GLU A 798 22.19 -27.25 -45.15
CA GLU A 798 21.19 -27.25 -44.07
C GLU A 798 21.31 -26.00 -43.20
N THR A 799 22.54 -25.56 -42.90
CA THR A 799 22.81 -24.30 -42.20
C THR A 799 22.16 -23.12 -42.92
N ILE A 800 22.26 -23.06 -44.25
CA ILE A 800 21.62 -22.00 -45.05
C ILE A 800 20.10 -22.02 -44.90
N VAL A 801 19.47 -23.19 -44.89
CA VAL A 801 18.01 -23.32 -44.72
C VAL A 801 17.58 -22.78 -43.36
N ILE A 802 18.23 -23.26 -42.29
CA ILE A 802 17.95 -22.84 -40.91
C ILE A 802 18.20 -21.34 -40.72
N MET A 803 19.33 -20.82 -41.19
CA MET A 803 19.66 -19.39 -41.08
C MET A 803 18.76 -18.51 -41.94
N THR A 804 18.27 -18.98 -43.09
CA THR A 804 17.29 -18.24 -43.90
C THR A 804 15.97 -18.11 -43.14
N ARG A 805 15.54 -19.17 -42.44
CA ARG A 805 14.37 -19.11 -41.57
C ARG A 805 14.58 -18.11 -40.42
N ALA A 806 15.74 -18.14 -39.76
CA ALA A 806 16.07 -17.17 -38.72
C ALA A 806 16.03 -15.71 -39.24
N VAL A 807 16.55 -15.43 -40.44
CA VAL A 807 16.46 -14.09 -41.07
C VAL A 807 15.00 -13.70 -41.32
N GLN A 808 14.15 -14.62 -41.79
CA GLN A 808 12.73 -14.32 -42.03
C GLN A 808 12.01 -13.95 -40.73
N LEU A 809 12.28 -14.64 -39.62
CA LEU A 809 11.72 -14.32 -38.31
C LEU A 809 12.16 -12.94 -37.84
N VAL A 810 13.45 -12.66 -37.95
CA VAL A 810 14.00 -11.36 -37.57
C VAL A 810 13.45 -10.22 -38.45
N ASP A 811 13.12 -10.49 -39.72
CA ASP A 811 12.49 -9.51 -40.62
C ASP A 811 11.00 -9.28 -40.32
N LEU A 812 10.28 -10.27 -39.77
CA LEU A 812 8.89 -10.13 -39.30
C LEU A 812 8.80 -9.26 -38.02
N GLU A 813 9.82 -9.30 -37.16
CA GLU A 813 9.88 -8.49 -35.93
C GLU A 813 10.23 -7.01 -36.16
N GLY A 814 10.59 -6.62 -37.39
CA GLY A 814 10.97 -5.26 -37.75
C GLY A 814 12.37 -4.85 -37.29
N ALA A 815 12.72 -3.55 -37.45
CA ALA A 815 14.03 -2.96 -37.10
C ALA A 815 14.32 -2.92 -35.58
N ARG A 816 13.65 -3.77 -34.80
CA ARG A 816 13.59 -3.79 -33.35
C ARG A 816 14.88 -4.29 -32.71
N TRP A 817 15.69 -5.07 -33.43
CA TRP A 817 16.95 -5.64 -32.92
C TRP A 817 18.08 -5.50 -33.94
N PRO A 818 18.61 -4.28 -34.16
CA PRO A 818 19.60 -4.02 -35.22
C PRO A 818 20.80 -4.97 -35.14
N LYS A 819 21.22 -5.34 -33.93
CA LYS A 819 22.34 -6.24 -33.67
C LYS A 819 22.03 -7.70 -34.07
N THR A 820 20.96 -8.29 -33.57
CA THR A 820 20.52 -9.65 -33.93
C THR A 820 20.24 -9.78 -35.44
N VAL A 821 19.64 -8.75 -36.04
CA VAL A 821 19.45 -8.64 -37.51
C VAL A 821 20.78 -8.71 -38.23
N VAL A 822 21.77 -7.93 -37.78
CA VAL A 822 23.11 -7.92 -38.36
C VAL A 822 23.80 -9.26 -38.17
N ASP A 823 23.70 -9.88 -37.00
CA ASP A 823 24.40 -11.13 -36.68
C ASP A 823 23.85 -12.32 -37.45
N VAL A 824 22.53 -12.53 -37.43
CA VAL A 824 21.88 -13.63 -38.17
C VAL A 824 22.15 -13.47 -39.69
N ARG A 825 22.07 -12.25 -40.22
CA ARG A 825 22.39 -11.99 -41.64
C ARG A 825 23.88 -12.16 -41.94
N SER A 826 24.76 -11.75 -41.02
CA SER A 826 26.21 -11.93 -41.17
C SER A 826 26.59 -13.41 -41.15
N ASN A 827 25.98 -14.20 -40.27
CA ASN A 827 26.18 -15.65 -40.18
C ASN A 827 25.67 -16.38 -41.42
N LEU A 828 24.50 -15.99 -41.93
CA LEU A 828 24.02 -16.49 -43.21
C LEU A 828 24.98 -16.12 -44.36
N GLY A 829 25.46 -14.87 -44.39
CA GLY A 829 26.44 -14.39 -45.37
C GLY A 829 27.76 -15.17 -45.33
N ARG A 830 28.29 -15.44 -44.14
CA ARG A 830 29.48 -16.28 -43.94
C ARG A 830 29.25 -17.72 -44.37
N THR A 831 28.09 -18.28 -44.04
CA THR A 831 27.71 -19.63 -44.48
C THR A 831 27.67 -19.72 -46.00
N TYR A 832 27.13 -18.70 -46.68
CA TYR A 832 27.17 -18.62 -48.15
C TYR A 832 28.59 -18.51 -48.71
N LEU A 833 29.49 -17.75 -48.07
CA LEU A 833 30.90 -17.64 -48.48
C LEU A 833 31.61 -19.01 -48.39
N GLU A 834 31.43 -19.73 -47.29
CA GLU A 834 32.04 -21.04 -47.04
C GLU A 834 31.45 -22.15 -47.91
N ALA A 835 30.13 -22.13 -48.13
CA ALA A 835 29.48 -22.97 -49.14
C ALA A 835 29.99 -22.65 -50.57
N GLY A 836 30.36 -21.39 -50.81
CA GLY A 836 30.79 -20.82 -52.09
C GLY A 836 32.24 -21.07 -52.51
N VAL A 837 33.11 -21.58 -51.64
CA VAL A 837 34.47 -22.04 -52.04
C VAL A 837 34.44 -23.44 -52.68
N ARG A 838 33.32 -24.19 -52.54
CA ARG A 838 33.15 -25.51 -53.18
C ARG A 838 32.30 -25.53 -54.45
N ARG A 839 31.56 -24.46 -54.78
CA ARG A 839 30.77 -24.38 -56.03
C ARG A 839 31.24 -23.22 -56.89
N ARG A 840 32.10 -23.51 -57.87
CA ARG A 840 32.42 -22.60 -58.98
C ARG A 840 31.14 -21.96 -59.52
N LEU A 841 31.11 -20.62 -59.52
CA LEU A 841 30.08 -19.80 -60.15
C LEU A 841 29.87 -20.22 -61.62
N CYS A 842 28.86 -21.05 -61.89
CA CYS A 842 28.32 -21.18 -63.23
C CYS A 842 27.36 -20.00 -63.47
N ARG A 843 27.75 -19.10 -64.36
CA ARG A 843 27.06 -17.84 -64.72
C ARG A 843 25.56 -17.88 -65.08
N PRO A 844 24.88 -19.01 -65.41
CA PRO A 844 23.46 -18.96 -65.75
C PRO A 844 22.49 -18.82 -64.57
N CYS A 845 22.85 -19.21 -63.33
CA CYS A 845 21.91 -19.23 -62.20
C CYS A 845 21.68 -17.85 -61.54
N ALA A 846 22.61 -16.90 -61.71
CA ALA A 846 22.52 -15.57 -61.10
C ALA A 846 21.38 -14.68 -61.66
N ARG A 847 20.73 -15.08 -62.76
CA ARG A 847 19.64 -14.29 -63.39
C ARG A 847 18.24 -14.55 -62.82
N ARG A 848 18.03 -15.59 -62.01
CA ARG A 848 16.70 -15.90 -61.42
C ARG A 848 16.43 -15.28 -60.04
N LEU A 849 17.45 -14.71 -59.39
CA LEU A 849 17.33 -14.13 -58.04
C LEU A 849 17.02 -12.61 -58.02
N ARG A 850 16.68 -12.00 -59.16
CA ARG A 850 16.35 -10.56 -59.25
C ARG A 850 14.86 -10.27 -59.55
N SER A 851 13.95 -11.03 -58.96
CA SER A 851 12.53 -10.67 -59.01
C SER A 851 11.84 -11.06 -57.70
N PRO A 852 11.17 -10.13 -56.99
CA PRO A 852 10.38 -10.47 -55.81
C PRO A 852 9.09 -11.20 -56.24
N PRO A 853 8.55 -12.12 -55.42
CA PRO A 853 7.24 -12.72 -55.69
C PRO A 853 6.10 -11.75 -55.36
N ALA A 854 5.04 -11.82 -56.16
CA ALA A 854 3.84 -11.00 -56.05
C ALA A 854 3.00 -11.35 -54.82
N SER A 855 2.56 -10.33 -54.06
CA SER A 855 1.59 -10.42 -52.97
C SER A 855 0.18 -10.70 -53.47
N VAL A 856 -0.54 -11.65 -52.87
CA VAL A 856 -1.99 -11.81 -52.99
C VAL A 856 -2.65 -11.08 -51.81
N ALA A 857 -3.52 -10.12 -52.11
CA ALA A 857 -4.31 -9.36 -51.15
C ALA A 857 -5.77 -9.83 -51.19
N ASN A 858 -6.44 -9.85 -50.03
CA ASN A 858 -7.90 -9.77 -49.89
C ASN A 858 -8.27 -9.10 -48.56
N GLY A 859 -9.14 -8.07 -48.61
CA GLY A 859 -9.83 -7.48 -47.45
C GLY A 859 -9.78 -5.94 -47.37
N PRO A 860 -10.90 -5.22 -47.06
CA PRO A 860 -11.28 -4.00 -47.78
C PRO A 860 -10.90 -2.68 -47.08
N ARG A 861 -10.64 -1.64 -47.90
CA ARG A 861 -10.46 -0.24 -47.46
C ARG A 861 -11.76 0.57 -47.62
N PRO A 862 -12.05 1.52 -46.71
CA PRO A 862 -12.95 2.63 -46.98
C PRO A 862 -12.25 3.79 -47.70
N SER A 863 -13.08 4.68 -48.20
CA SER A 863 -12.89 5.66 -49.27
C SER A 863 -12.39 7.05 -48.87
N ALA A 864 -11.90 7.77 -49.90
CA ALA A 864 -11.90 9.23 -50.13
C ALA A 864 -10.52 9.94 -50.09
N PRO A 865 -10.37 11.15 -50.68
CA PRO A 865 -10.62 11.42 -52.10
C PRO A 865 -9.44 12.14 -52.80
N ARG A 866 -9.52 12.11 -54.14
CA ARG A 866 -8.59 12.66 -55.15
C ARG A 866 -8.25 14.15 -55.00
N ARG A 867 -7.04 14.52 -55.42
CA ARG A 867 -6.80 15.70 -56.30
C ARG A 867 -5.59 15.51 -57.23
N LYS A 868 -5.74 16.12 -58.42
CA LYS A 868 -4.98 16.10 -59.68
C LYS A 868 -3.56 16.73 -59.48
N SER A 869 -2.53 16.55 -60.31
CA SER A 869 -2.45 16.63 -61.79
C SER A 869 -1.03 16.30 -62.33
N ALA A 870 -1.00 15.57 -63.45
CA ALA A 870 -0.16 15.66 -64.66
C ALA A 870 1.24 16.36 -64.64
N ALA A 871 2.26 15.76 -65.26
CA ALA A 871 2.52 15.89 -66.71
C ALA A 871 3.92 15.38 -67.19
N ARG A 872 3.88 14.52 -68.22
CA ARG A 872 4.57 14.60 -69.54
C ARG A 872 6.01 14.06 -69.81
N ARG A 873 6.00 13.13 -70.79
CA ARG A 873 6.80 12.99 -72.05
C ARG A 873 8.23 12.42 -71.89
N SER A 874 8.77 11.56 -72.77
CA SER A 874 8.47 11.17 -74.16
C SER A 874 9.19 9.86 -74.54
N ALA A 875 8.60 9.08 -75.47
CA ALA A 875 9.17 7.89 -76.17
C ALA A 875 9.83 8.32 -77.52
N PRO A 876 10.16 7.45 -78.54
CA PRO A 876 10.15 5.98 -78.63
C PRO A 876 11.30 5.29 -79.46
N LEU A 877 11.39 3.96 -79.29
CA LEU A 877 11.58 2.84 -80.24
C LEU A 877 12.35 2.97 -81.57
N SER A 878 13.18 1.95 -81.86
CA SER A 878 13.16 1.30 -83.19
C SER A 878 13.43 -0.21 -83.12
N THR A 879 12.74 -0.91 -84.01
CA THR A 879 12.41 -2.35 -84.08
C THR A 879 13.25 -3.11 -85.12
N ARG A 880 13.27 -4.45 -85.07
CA ARG A 880 12.85 -5.36 -86.17
C ARG A 880 12.82 -6.83 -85.71
N ARG A 881 11.63 -7.45 -85.65
CA ARG A 881 11.00 -8.40 -86.64
C ARG A 881 11.80 -9.71 -86.78
N GLY A 882 11.26 -10.92 -86.76
CA GLY A 882 9.94 -11.58 -86.76
C GLY A 882 10.26 -13.11 -86.79
N ARG A 883 9.40 -14.12 -86.63
CA ARG A 883 8.05 -14.33 -87.18
C ARG A 883 7.52 -15.69 -86.61
N TRP A 884 6.27 -15.73 -86.09
CA TRP A 884 5.18 -16.76 -86.19
C TRP A 884 5.50 -18.28 -86.05
N ARG A 885 4.71 -19.22 -85.49
CA ARG A 885 3.30 -19.37 -85.00
C ARG A 885 3.22 -20.69 -84.17
N LYS A 886 2.27 -20.77 -83.22
CA LYS A 886 1.83 -21.91 -82.35
C LYS A 886 1.19 -23.11 -83.12
N PRO A 887 0.58 -24.18 -82.50
CA PRO A 887 0.60 -24.75 -81.12
C PRO A 887 0.69 -26.31 -81.04
N ALA A 888 0.88 -26.91 -79.84
CA ALA A 888 0.09 -28.03 -79.27
C ALA A 888 0.80 -28.68 -78.05
N ASP A 889 -0.03 -29.30 -77.20
CA ASP A 889 0.16 -29.72 -75.80
C ASP A 889 0.49 -31.25 -75.69
N PRO A 890 0.34 -31.96 -74.53
CA PRO A 890 1.38 -32.40 -73.60
C PRO A 890 1.59 -33.93 -73.52
N SER A 891 2.63 -34.41 -72.82
CA SER A 891 2.59 -35.52 -71.81
C SER A 891 3.96 -36.16 -71.53
N HIS A 892 4.20 -36.48 -70.23
CA HIS A 892 5.03 -37.57 -69.62
C HIS A 892 6.46 -37.85 -70.12
N ALA A 893 7.48 -38.27 -69.34
CA ALA A 893 7.72 -38.51 -67.91
C ALA A 893 9.24 -38.84 -67.73
N LYS A 894 9.84 -38.36 -66.63
CA LYS A 894 10.89 -38.98 -65.76
C LYS A 894 12.30 -39.37 -66.32
N PRO A 895 13.31 -39.57 -65.42
CA PRO A 895 14.66 -38.99 -65.55
C PRO A 895 15.79 -40.02 -65.78
N SER A 896 17.01 -39.55 -66.10
CA SER A 896 18.23 -40.34 -65.89
C SER A 896 19.44 -39.48 -65.51
N ALA A 897 20.19 -39.99 -64.56
CA ALA A 897 21.49 -39.51 -64.09
C ALA A 897 22.62 -40.27 -64.80
N ALA A 898 23.74 -39.60 -65.11
CA ALA A 898 25.07 -40.22 -65.20
C ALA A 898 26.20 -39.15 -65.12
N PRO A 899 27.41 -39.51 -64.66
CA PRO A 899 28.28 -38.66 -63.84
C PRO A 899 29.51 -38.11 -64.58
N CYS A 900 30.13 -37.05 -64.03
CA CYS A 900 31.42 -36.54 -64.52
C CYS A 900 32.58 -36.96 -63.59
N LYS A 901 33.51 -37.73 -64.16
CA LYS A 901 34.79 -38.14 -63.58
C LYS A 901 35.80 -36.99 -63.62
N ALA A 902 36.43 -36.67 -62.49
CA ALA A 902 37.88 -36.36 -62.40
C ALA A 902 38.26 -36.03 -60.94
N ALA A 903 38.72 -37.05 -60.22
CA ALA A 903 39.67 -36.89 -59.13
C ALA A 903 41.03 -37.42 -59.62
N ARG A 904 42.09 -36.63 -59.47
CA ARG A 904 43.47 -37.12 -59.20
C ARG A 904 44.41 -35.96 -58.87
N GLY A 905 45.01 -36.07 -57.69
CA GLY A 905 46.35 -35.55 -57.39
C GLY A 905 46.40 -34.23 -56.62
N THR A 906 46.62 -34.31 -55.30
CA THR A 906 47.89 -33.86 -54.69
C THR A 906 47.87 -34.13 -53.19
N ARG A 907 48.81 -34.99 -52.77
CA ARG A 907 49.02 -35.49 -51.40
C ARG A 907 49.98 -34.57 -50.63
N TYR A 908 49.90 -33.25 -50.83
CA TYR A 908 50.88 -32.28 -50.32
C TYR A 908 50.27 -31.12 -49.52
N GLN A 909 49.00 -31.22 -49.10
CA GLN A 909 48.30 -30.16 -48.35
C GLN A 909 47.76 -30.58 -46.97
N GLU A 910 48.06 -31.79 -46.48
CA GLU A 910 47.51 -32.26 -45.21
C GLU A 910 48.32 -31.84 -43.96
N ALA A 911 49.59 -31.43 -44.10
CA ALA A 911 50.41 -31.03 -42.96
C ALA A 911 50.30 -29.54 -42.60
N THR A 912 50.17 -28.64 -43.58
CA THR A 912 50.08 -27.19 -43.36
C THR A 912 48.68 -26.70 -42.97
N MET A 913 47.66 -27.55 -43.11
CA MET A 913 46.26 -27.22 -42.80
C MET A 913 45.88 -27.49 -41.34
N ARG A 914 46.66 -28.21 -40.53
CA ARG A 914 46.30 -28.44 -39.10
C ARG A 914 46.57 -27.22 -38.22
N GLY A 915 47.63 -26.46 -38.47
CA GLY A 915 47.94 -25.23 -37.72
C GLY A 915 47.04 -24.04 -38.07
N ALA A 916 46.67 -23.88 -39.34
CA ALA A 916 45.74 -22.83 -39.78
C ALA A 916 44.27 -23.11 -39.40
N ARG A 917 43.89 -24.39 -39.21
CA ARG A 917 42.52 -24.80 -38.84
C ARG A 917 42.12 -24.40 -37.41
N VAL A 918 43.06 -24.38 -36.47
CA VAL A 918 42.76 -24.03 -35.06
C VAL A 918 42.64 -22.52 -34.88
N ALA A 919 43.47 -21.73 -35.58
CA ALA A 919 43.39 -20.28 -35.55
C ALA A 919 42.16 -19.73 -36.28
N HIS A 920 41.78 -20.31 -37.44
CA HIS A 920 40.57 -19.89 -38.16
C HIS A 920 39.28 -20.34 -37.44
N ALA A 921 39.23 -21.56 -36.87
CA ALA A 921 38.08 -22.01 -36.08
C ALA A 921 37.81 -21.11 -34.86
N ARG A 922 38.86 -20.71 -34.11
CA ARG A 922 38.73 -19.78 -32.97
C ARG A 922 38.32 -18.35 -33.36
N SER A 923 38.69 -17.92 -34.58
CA SER A 923 38.23 -16.64 -35.15
C SER A 923 36.78 -16.70 -35.62
N PHE A 924 36.34 -17.89 -36.05
CA PHE A 924 35.00 -18.17 -36.57
C PHE A 924 33.97 -18.43 -35.46
N GLU A 925 34.38 -19.04 -34.35
CA GLU A 925 33.60 -19.17 -33.11
C GLU A 925 33.13 -17.81 -32.58
N LYS A 926 34.05 -16.84 -32.50
CA LYS A 926 33.79 -15.43 -32.13
C LYS A 926 32.84 -14.69 -33.06
N ALA A 927 32.61 -15.24 -34.25
CA ALA A 927 31.89 -14.56 -35.31
C ALA A 927 30.41 -14.96 -35.32
N PHE A 928 30.08 -16.22 -34.98
CA PHE A 928 28.74 -16.80 -35.10
C PHE A 928 27.80 -16.47 -33.92
N MET A 929 28.35 -16.01 -32.79
CA MET A 929 27.60 -15.63 -31.59
C MET A 929 28.12 -14.27 -31.09
N ARG A 930 27.52 -13.17 -31.54
CA ARG A 930 27.86 -11.82 -31.06
C ARG A 930 26.77 -11.22 -30.18
N ASP A 931 26.64 -11.76 -28.99
CA ASP A 931 26.17 -11.02 -27.81
C ASP A 931 26.89 -11.53 -26.55
N PRO A 932 26.90 -10.81 -25.42
CA PRO A 932 28.02 -10.10 -24.74
C PRO A 932 29.26 -10.92 -24.33
N ILE A 933 29.38 -12.17 -24.79
CA ILE A 933 30.50 -13.09 -24.53
C ILE A 933 31.79 -12.67 -25.24
N ASP A 934 31.74 -11.71 -26.18
CA ASP A 934 32.95 -11.22 -26.88
C ASP A 934 33.92 -10.45 -25.95
N TYR A 935 33.53 -10.14 -24.69
CA TYR A 935 34.44 -9.64 -23.66
C TYR A 935 35.18 -10.75 -22.87
N ILE A 936 34.69 -12.00 -22.95
CA ILE A 936 35.05 -13.08 -22.01
C ILE A 936 36.32 -13.87 -22.41
N GLN A 937 36.66 -13.99 -23.69
CA GLN A 937 37.80 -14.83 -24.11
C GLN A 937 39.18 -14.15 -24.12
N SER A 938 39.33 -12.98 -23.49
CA SER A 938 40.63 -12.32 -23.36
C SER A 938 40.92 -12.01 -21.89
N ASN A 939 41.31 -13.04 -21.10
CA ASN A 939 42.34 -12.96 -20.03
C ASN A 939 42.34 -14.19 -19.07
N LEU A 940 42.39 -15.43 -19.59
CA LEU A 940 43.00 -16.50 -18.78
C LEU A 940 44.51 -16.23 -18.76
N VAL A 941 44.99 -15.56 -17.71
CA VAL A 941 46.42 -15.31 -17.50
C VAL A 941 47.03 -16.58 -16.89
N PRO A 942 47.95 -17.29 -17.58
CA PRO A 942 48.55 -18.52 -17.06
C PRO A 942 49.28 -18.29 -15.73
N MET A 943 49.10 -19.22 -14.79
CA MET A 943 49.78 -19.21 -13.49
C MET A 943 51.10 -19.99 -13.56
N VAL A 944 52.14 -19.45 -12.92
CA VAL A 944 53.47 -20.03 -12.76
C VAL A 944 53.71 -20.31 -11.29
N VAL A 945 54.02 -21.57 -10.94
CA VAL A 945 54.38 -21.97 -9.58
C VAL A 945 55.91 -21.93 -9.44
N GLU A 946 56.42 -21.05 -8.57
CA GLU A 946 57.83 -20.96 -8.23
C GLU A 946 58.09 -21.69 -6.91
N GLN A 947 59.00 -22.68 -6.92
CA GLN A 947 59.47 -23.33 -5.70
C GLN A 947 60.65 -22.54 -5.11
N SER A 948 60.49 -21.99 -3.90
CA SER A 948 61.55 -21.33 -3.16
C SER A 948 61.93 -22.14 -1.92
N SER A 949 63.09 -21.84 -1.32
CA SER A 949 63.53 -22.47 -0.05
C SER A 949 62.60 -22.19 1.14
N ARG A 950 61.60 -21.30 0.98
CA ARG A 950 60.56 -20.96 1.96
C ARG A 950 59.16 -21.48 1.58
N GLY A 951 59.05 -22.32 0.55
CA GLY A 951 57.79 -22.91 0.08
C GLY A 951 57.43 -22.55 -1.37
N GLU A 952 56.30 -23.07 -1.82
CA GLU A 952 55.72 -22.82 -3.15
C GLU A 952 54.93 -21.51 -3.16
N ARG A 953 55.12 -20.68 -4.19
CA ARG A 953 54.31 -19.49 -4.45
C ARG A 953 53.85 -19.48 -5.90
N ALA A 954 52.56 -19.30 -6.11
CA ALA A 954 51.96 -19.15 -7.44
C ALA A 954 51.84 -17.67 -7.80
N PHE A 955 52.30 -17.30 -8.98
CA PHE A 955 52.14 -15.97 -9.58
C PHE A 955 51.46 -16.11 -10.93
N ASP A 956 50.66 -15.13 -11.35
CA ASP A 956 50.31 -15.04 -12.77
C ASP A 956 51.56 -14.66 -13.59
N ILE A 957 51.58 -15.01 -14.89
CA ILE A 957 52.76 -14.81 -15.73
C ILE A 957 53.20 -13.34 -15.80
N PHE A 958 52.27 -12.38 -15.76
CA PHE A 958 52.61 -10.96 -15.79
C PHE A 958 53.22 -10.51 -14.47
N SER A 959 52.70 -10.95 -13.32
CA SER A 959 53.31 -10.70 -12.01
C SER A 959 54.71 -11.30 -11.89
N ARG A 960 54.97 -12.49 -12.48
CA ARG A 960 56.32 -13.06 -12.53
C ARG A 960 57.27 -12.23 -13.37
N LEU A 961 56.80 -11.69 -14.50
CA LEU A 961 57.57 -10.82 -15.39
C LEU A 961 57.80 -9.42 -14.78
N LEU A 962 56.86 -8.91 -13.98
CA LEU A 962 57.01 -7.66 -13.26
C LEU A 962 58.18 -7.71 -12.28
N ARG A 963 58.46 -8.87 -11.65
CA ARG A 963 59.68 -9.07 -10.83
C ARG A 963 60.99 -8.98 -11.64
N GLU A 964 60.94 -9.26 -12.94
CA GLU A 964 62.06 -9.00 -13.86
C GLU A 964 62.06 -7.56 -14.40
N ARG A 965 61.19 -6.69 -13.84
CA ARG A 965 60.99 -5.28 -14.22
C ARG A 965 60.41 -5.10 -15.63
N ILE A 966 59.59 -6.05 -16.07
CA ILE A 966 58.92 -6.00 -17.36
C ILE A 966 57.44 -5.67 -17.15
N ILE A 967 56.99 -4.55 -17.74
CA ILE A 967 55.60 -4.11 -17.73
C ILE A 967 54.99 -4.33 -19.11
N PHE A 968 53.81 -4.95 -19.18
CA PHE A 968 53.05 -5.10 -20.41
C PHE A 968 51.95 -4.03 -20.49
N LEU A 969 52.00 -3.23 -21.55
CA LEU A 969 50.97 -2.27 -21.92
C LEU A 969 50.25 -2.81 -23.16
N THR A 970 49.14 -3.52 -22.92
CA THR A 970 48.38 -4.22 -23.96
C THR A 970 46.90 -3.85 -23.93
N GLY A 971 46.34 -3.48 -25.08
CA GLY A 971 44.93 -3.05 -25.18
C GLY A 971 44.74 -1.53 -25.14
N PRO A 972 43.49 -1.04 -25.11
CA PRO A 972 43.20 0.38 -25.10
C PRO A 972 43.66 1.08 -23.82
N PHE A 973 44.01 2.37 -23.90
CA PHE A 973 44.29 3.17 -22.69
C PHE A 973 42.99 3.53 -21.97
N ASP A 974 42.88 3.14 -20.71
CA ASP A 974 41.85 3.56 -19.76
C ASP A 974 42.47 3.91 -18.39
N ASP A 975 41.67 4.52 -17.50
CA ASP A 975 42.16 5.00 -16.20
C ASP A 975 42.61 3.87 -15.26
N GLY A 976 42.01 2.68 -15.37
CA GLY A 976 42.39 1.51 -14.59
C GLY A 976 43.76 0.98 -14.99
N MET A 977 43.98 0.82 -16.30
CA MET A 977 45.28 0.45 -16.87
C MET A 977 46.35 1.47 -16.49
N ALA A 978 46.07 2.76 -16.65
CA ALA A 978 47.03 3.82 -16.32
C ALA A 978 47.40 3.82 -14.84
N SER A 979 46.41 3.70 -13.95
CA SER A 979 46.64 3.62 -12.51
C SER A 979 47.53 2.43 -12.14
N LEU A 980 47.27 1.26 -12.73
CA LEU A 980 48.08 0.06 -12.51
C LEU A 980 49.52 0.23 -13.01
N ILE A 981 49.70 0.73 -14.24
CA ILE A 981 51.04 0.93 -14.81
C ILE A 981 51.82 1.98 -14.00
N CYS A 982 51.18 3.08 -13.60
CA CYS A 982 51.83 4.09 -12.75
C CYS A 982 52.27 3.50 -11.40
N ALA A 983 51.40 2.69 -10.78
CA ALA A 983 51.74 1.99 -9.54
C ALA A 983 52.90 1.00 -9.73
N GLN A 984 52.91 0.25 -10.83
CA GLN A 984 54.00 -0.67 -11.18
C GLN A 984 55.33 0.07 -11.41
N LEU A 985 55.32 1.19 -12.13
CA LEU A 985 56.50 2.03 -12.35
C LEU A 985 57.08 2.55 -11.03
N LEU A 986 56.22 3.08 -10.15
CA LEU A 986 56.62 3.58 -8.84
C LEU A 986 57.12 2.45 -7.91
N PHE A 987 56.48 1.29 -7.96
CA PHE A 987 56.91 0.11 -7.21
C PHE A 987 58.31 -0.34 -7.64
N LEU A 988 58.54 -0.51 -8.95
CA LEU A 988 59.83 -0.94 -9.47
C LEU A 988 60.93 0.11 -9.23
N GLU A 989 60.61 1.41 -9.32
CA GLU A 989 61.51 2.49 -8.92
C GLU A 989 61.93 2.35 -7.45
N SER A 990 60.97 2.08 -6.56
CA SER A 990 61.25 1.92 -5.13
C SER A 990 62.15 0.73 -4.80
N GLU A 991 62.07 -0.36 -5.58
CA GLU A 991 62.94 -1.52 -5.42
C GLU A 991 64.38 -1.24 -5.87
N ASN A 992 64.54 -0.59 -7.04
CA ASN A 992 65.86 -0.19 -7.53
C ASN A 992 65.77 0.98 -8.52
N PRO A 993 66.08 2.21 -8.10
CA PRO A 993 65.88 3.42 -8.91
C PRO A 993 66.91 3.61 -10.03
N LYS A 994 67.95 2.76 -10.09
CA LYS A 994 69.00 2.82 -11.13
C LYS A 994 68.85 1.76 -12.21
N LYS A 995 68.02 0.74 -11.96
CA LYS A 995 67.86 -0.40 -12.87
C LYS A 995 66.75 -0.11 -13.87
N GLU A 996 67.01 -0.40 -15.13
CA GLU A 996 66.05 -0.23 -16.23
C GLU A 996 64.72 -0.94 -15.95
N ILE A 997 63.63 -0.32 -16.42
CA ILE A 997 62.30 -0.93 -16.51
C ILE A 997 61.96 -1.07 -18.00
N SER A 998 61.62 -2.27 -18.45
CA SER A 998 61.30 -2.50 -19.86
C SER A 998 59.78 -2.58 -20.05
N MET A 999 59.21 -1.70 -20.88
CA MET A 999 57.79 -1.60 -21.16
C MET A 999 57.45 -2.14 -22.55
N TYR A 1000 56.64 -3.18 -22.60
CA TYR A 1000 56.27 -3.90 -23.82
C TYR A 1000 54.88 -3.45 -24.28
N ILE A 1001 54.81 -2.83 -25.46
CA ILE A 1001 53.65 -2.08 -25.93
C ILE A 1001 52.98 -2.81 -27.10
N ASN A 1002 51.67 -3.04 -26.96
CA ASN A 1002 50.77 -3.45 -28.02
C ASN A 1002 49.38 -2.83 -27.79
N SER A 1003 49.19 -1.59 -28.24
CA SER A 1003 48.00 -0.80 -27.97
C SER A 1003 47.48 -0.07 -29.21
N PRO A 1004 46.14 -0.07 -29.45
CA PRO A 1004 45.50 0.73 -30.47
C PRO A 1004 45.35 2.22 -30.06
N GLY A 1005 45.73 2.62 -28.84
CA GLY A 1005 45.47 3.95 -28.28
C GLY A 1005 44.33 3.96 -27.27
N GLY A 1006 43.83 5.13 -26.88
CA GLY A 1006 42.71 5.24 -25.93
C GLY A 1006 42.59 6.63 -25.32
N ILE A 1007 42.22 6.70 -24.04
CA ILE A 1007 42.01 7.96 -23.32
C ILE A 1007 43.34 8.72 -23.20
N VAL A 1008 43.35 9.97 -23.67
CA VAL A 1008 44.55 10.81 -23.75
C VAL A 1008 45.10 11.14 -22.36
N THR A 1009 44.24 11.46 -21.40
CA THR A 1009 44.64 11.81 -20.03
C THR A 1009 45.29 10.63 -19.31
N SER A 1010 44.78 9.41 -19.48
CA SER A 1010 45.36 8.19 -18.91
C SER A 1010 46.76 7.91 -19.49
N ALA A 1011 46.94 8.16 -20.79
CA ALA A 1011 48.26 8.10 -21.43
C ALA A 1011 49.22 9.16 -20.89
N LEU A 1012 48.76 10.40 -20.70
CA LEU A 1012 49.57 11.47 -20.11
C LEU A 1012 49.98 11.16 -18.67
N ALA A 1013 49.14 10.50 -17.88
CA ALA A 1013 49.50 10.07 -16.53
C ALA A 1013 50.66 9.04 -16.52
N ILE A 1014 50.62 8.05 -17.44
CA ILE A 1014 51.73 7.10 -17.62
C ILE A 1014 52.98 7.85 -18.09
N TYR A 1015 52.84 8.72 -19.10
CA TYR A 1015 53.94 9.52 -19.64
C TYR A 1015 54.64 10.33 -18.55
N ASP A 1016 53.88 11.10 -17.78
CA ASP A 1016 54.43 11.94 -16.71
C ASP A 1016 55.09 11.08 -15.63
N THR A 1017 54.51 9.92 -15.30
CA THR A 1017 55.13 8.98 -14.35
C THR A 1017 56.45 8.43 -14.89
N MET A 1018 56.54 8.09 -16.18
CA MET A 1018 57.80 7.69 -16.83
C MET A 1018 58.85 8.79 -16.78
N GLN A 1019 58.46 10.07 -16.94
CA GLN A 1019 59.38 11.20 -16.84
C GLN A 1019 59.74 11.55 -15.39
N TYR A 1020 58.89 11.19 -14.43
CA TYR A 1020 59.05 11.52 -13.01
C TYR A 1020 60.02 10.59 -12.26
N ILE A 1021 60.04 9.30 -12.59
CA ILE A 1021 60.91 8.31 -11.93
C ILE A 1021 62.38 8.41 -12.38
N LYS A 1022 63.34 7.90 -11.58
CA LYS A 1022 64.78 7.93 -11.94
C LYS A 1022 65.20 6.73 -12.79
N SER A 1023 64.50 5.60 -12.66
CA SER A 1023 64.77 4.40 -13.46
C SER A 1023 64.58 4.71 -14.95
N PRO A 1024 65.55 4.40 -15.82
CA PRO A 1024 65.35 4.54 -17.26
C PRO A 1024 64.28 3.55 -17.73
N VAL A 1025 63.32 4.03 -18.53
CA VAL A 1025 62.25 3.20 -19.09
C VAL A 1025 62.55 2.90 -20.56
N SER A 1026 62.87 1.64 -20.88
CA SER A 1026 62.96 1.16 -22.25
C SER A 1026 61.57 0.80 -22.78
N THR A 1027 61.31 1.06 -24.06
CA THR A 1027 60.01 0.76 -24.69
C THR A 1027 60.19 -0.20 -25.86
N VAL A 1028 59.33 -1.22 -25.97
CA VAL A 1028 59.38 -2.25 -27.02
C VAL A 1028 58.01 -2.42 -27.67
N CYS A 1029 57.87 -2.03 -28.94
CA CYS A 1029 56.65 -2.28 -29.71
C CYS A 1029 56.63 -3.70 -30.28
N MET A 1030 55.70 -4.54 -29.81
CA MET A 1030 55.60 -5.94 -30.24
C MET A 1030 54.56 -6.20 -31.35
N GLY A 1031 53.60 -5.29 -31.52
CA GLY A 1031 52.48 -5.49 -32.44
C GLY A 1031 52.03 -4.17 -33.04
N MET A 1032 51.30 -3.38 -32.27
CA MET A 1032 50.87 -2.05 -32.69
C MET A 1032 51.13 -1.02 -31.60
N ALA A 1033 51.57 0.17 -32.00
CA ALA A 1033 51.58 1.34 -31.15
C ALA A 1033 50.87 2.46 -31.90
N ALA A 1034 49.58 2.60 -31.66
CA ALA A 1034 48.74 3.60 -32.33
C ALA A 1034 48.29 4.70 -31.35
N SER A 1035 48.18 5.94 -31.83
CA SER A 1035 47.68 7.08 -31.04
C SER A 1035 48.47 7.21 -29.72
N ALA A 1036 47.81 7.22 -28.56
CA ALA A 1036 48.44 7.17 -27.23
C ALA A 1036 49.52 6.08 -27.07
N GLY A 1037 49.38 4.93 -27.72
CA GLY A 1037 50.40 3.89 -27.71
C GLY A 1037 51.70 4.31 -28.40
N SER A 1038 51.61 5.09 -29.48
CA SER A 1038 52.78 5.65 -30.15
C SER A 1038 53.44 6.78 -29.34
N LEU A 1039 52.65 7.53 -28.56
CA LEU A 1039 53.15 8.55 -27.63
C LEU A 1039 54.03 7.91 -26.56
N ILE A 1040 53.51 6.87 -25.89
CA ILE A 1040 54.26 6.15 -24.85
C ILE A 1040 55.48 5.44 -25.42
N LEU A 1041 55.37 4.83 -26.59
CA LEU A 1041 56.51 4.22 -27.28
C LEU A 1041 57.66 5.24 -27.47
N THR A 1042 57.31 6.42 -27.96
CA THR A 1042 58.27 7.50 -28.27
C THR A 1042 58.86 8.14 -27.00
N ALA A 1043 58.15 8.06 -25.88
CA ALA A 1043 58.53 8.62 -24.58
C ALA A 1043 59.55 7.80 -23.78
N GLY A 1044 59.93 6.61 -24.27
CA GLY A 1044 61.00 5.81 -23.68
C GLY A 1044 62.34 6.55 -23.69
N ALA A 1045 63.27 6.10 -22.83
CA ALA A 1045 64.60 6.70 -22.73
C ALA A 1045 65.32 6.67 -24.10
N ALA A 1046 65.97 7.77 -24.47
CA ALA A 1046 66.66 7.90 -25.75
C ALA A 1046 67.73 6.81 -25.94
N GLY A 1047 67.73 6.16 -27.11
CA GLY A 1047 68.59 5.01 -27.41
C GLY A 1047 68.02 3.67 -26.93
N GLN A 1048 66.86 3.65 -26.25
CA GLN A 1048 66.23 2.45 -25.70
C GLN A 1048 64.80 2.23 -26.21
N ARG A 1049 64.39 2.92 -27.29
CA ARG A 1049 63.08 2.76 -27.92
C ARG A 1049 63.18 1.77 -29.08
N VAL A 1050 62.45 0.68 -28.99
CA VAL A 1050 62.61 -0.49 -29.87
C VAL A 1050 61.28 -0.83 -30.54
N SER A 1051 61.34 -1.21 -31.81
CA SER A 1051 60.22 -1.84 -32.52
C SER A 1051 60.62 -3.21 -33.05
N LEU A 1052 59.71 -4.19 -33.00
CA LEU A 1052 59.88 -5.44 -33.73
C LEU A 1052 59.56 -5.26 -35.24
N PRO A 1053 60.08 -6.11 -36.15
CA PRO A 1053 60.06 -5.83 -37.59
C PRO A 1053 58.66 -5.79 -38.20
N ASN A 1054 57.73 -6.57 -37.64
CA ASN A 1054 56.34 -6.64 -38.11
C ASN A 1054 55.42 -5.64 -37.41
N ALA A 1055 55.92 -4.87 -36.46
CA ALA A 1055 55.09 -3.93 -35.72
C ALA A 1055 54.65 -2.75 -36.59
N ARG A 1056 53.50 -2.17 -36.24
CA ARG A 1056 52.92 -1.00 -36.91
C ARG A 1056 52.80 0.14 -35.92
N ILE A 1057 53.33 1.30 -36.29
CA ILE A 1057 53.21 2.51 -35.50
C ILE A 1057 52.25 3.44 -36.24
N MET A 1058 51.23 3.97 -35.56
CA MET A 1058 50.30 4.92 -36.14
C MET A 1058 50.21 6.15 -35.27
N VAL A 1059 50.41 7.32 -35.87
CA VAL A 1059 50.24 8.61 -35.21
C VAL A 1059 49.03 9.33 -35.79
N HIS A 1060 48.26 9.99 -34.93
CA HIS A 1060 47.16 10.85 -35.33
C HIS A 1060 46.83 11.87 -34.24
N GLN A 1061 45.94 12.81 -34.55
CA GLN A 1061 45.46 13.83 -33.62
C GLN A 1061 44.46 13.24 -32.62
N PRO A 1062 44.33 13.84 -31.43
CA PRO A 1062 43.26 13.47 -30.51
C PRO A 1062 41.89 13.80 -31.13
N SER A 1063 40.90 12.96 -30.86
CA SER A 1063 39.52 13.13 -31.30
C SER A 1063 38.56 13.06 -30.12
N GLY A 1064 37.52 13.89 -30.12
CA GLY A 1064 36.48 13.91 -29.09
C GLY A 1064 35.15 14.43 -29.64
N GLY A 1065 34.04 13.93 -29.11
CA GLY A 1065 32.68 14.35 -29.48
C GLY A 1065 32.02 15.08 -28.31
N PHE A 1066 31.44 16.25 -28.57
CA PHE A 1066 30.78 17.07 -27.57
C PHE A 1066 29.34 17.44 -28.03
N ARG A 1067 28.37 17.42 -27.11
CA ARG A 1067 26.99 17.87 -27.32
C ARG A 1067 26.54 18.64 -26.08
N GLY A 1068 25.78 19.73 -26.23
CA GLY A 1068 25.35 20.57 -25.12
C GLY A 1068 25.00 21.99 -25.53
N GLN A 1069 24.92 22.91 -24.56
CA GLN A 1069 24.75 24.33 -24.85
C GLN A 1069 25.92 24.86 -25.68
N ALA A 1070 25.68 25.89 -26.50
CA ALA A 1070 26.69 26.45 -27.40
C ALA A 1070 27.98 26.86 -26.66
N SER A 1071 27.86 27.45 -25.46
CA SER A 1071 28.99 27.85 -24.63
C SER A 1071 29.81 26.67 -24.10
N ASP A 1072 29.19 25.51 -23.84
CA ASP A 1072 29.90 24.32 -23.38
C ASP A 1072 30.60 23.62 -24.54
N ILE A 1073 29.96 23.58 -25.71
CA ILE A 1073 30.60 23.12 -26.95
C ILE A 1073 31.85 23.97 -27.27
N GLU A 1074 31.77 25.29 -27.11
CA GLU A 1074 32.89 26.21 -27.30
C GLU A 1074 34.04 25.90 -26.34
N ARG A 1075 33.77 25.76 -25.02
CA ARG A 1075 34.80 25.42 -24.03
C ARG A 1075 35.47 24.08 -24.30
N HIS A 1076 34.69 23.05 -24.65
CA HIS A 1076 35.24 21.74 -24.99
C HIS A 1076 36.06 21.77 -26.29
N ALA A 1077 35.66 22.57 -27.28
CA ALA A 1077 36.44 22.77 -28.50
C ALA A 1077 37.78 23.47 -28.23
N GLU A 1078 37.82 24.46 -27.34
CA GLU A 1078 39.08 25.09 -26.93
C GLU A 1078 40.03 24.11 -26.21
N ASP A 1079 39.48 23.27 -25.34
CA ASP A 1079 40.28 22.33 -24.54
C ASP A 1079 40.90 21.21 -25.40
N ILE A 1080 40.17 20.66 -26.38
CA ILE A 1080 40.73 19.65 -27.29
C ILE A 1080 41.83 20.23 -28.19
N ILE A 1081 41.74 21.52 -28.57
CA ILE A 1081 42.80 22.21 -29.31
C ILE A 1081 44.06 22.37 -28.45
N LYS A 1082 43.92 22.75 -27.17
CA LYS A 1082 45.04 22.82 -26.22
C LYS A 1082 45.69 21.44 -26.04
N THR A 1083 44.88 20.40 -25.89
CA THR A 1083 45.34 19.01 -25.78
C THR A 1083 46.11 18.56 -27.03
N LYS A 1084 45.59 18.84 -28.23
CA LYS A 1084 46.28 18.56 -29.51
C LYS A 1084 47.66 19.22 -29.55
N ARG A 1085 47.75 20.50 -29.21
CA ARG A 1085 49.03 21.22 -29.15
C ARG A 1085 50.01 20.58 -28.18
N ARG A 1086 49.55 20.25 -26.97
CA ARG A 1086 50.40 19.63 -25.93
C ARG A 1086 50.95 18.28 -26.38
N LEU A 1087 50.15 17.46 -27.03
CA LEU A 1087 50.62 16.18 -27.58
C LEU A 1087 51.67 16.37 -28.66
N ASN A 1088 51.45 17.30 -29.60
CA ASN A 1088 52.43 17.60 -30.65
C ASN A 1088 53.77 18.07 -30.07
N GLU A 1089 53.76 18.92 -29.03
CA GLU A 1089 54.98 19.35 -28.31
C GLU A 1089 55.76 18.18 -27.71
N ILE A 1090 55.07 17.16 -27.18
CA ILE A 1090 55.71 15.95 -26.66
C ILE A 1090 56.41 15.15 -27.77
N TYR A 1091 55.78 15.00 -28.93
CA TYR A 1091 56.44 14.35 -30.08
C TYR A 1091 57.64 15.15 -30.57
N VAL A 1092 57.54 16.49 -30.64
CA VAL A 1092 58.68 17.37 -30.99
C VAL A 1092 59.85 17.13 -30.05
N GLN A 1093 59.58 17.10 -28.73
CA GLN A 1093 60.60 16.88 -27.70
C GLN A 1093 61.36 15.57 -27.91
N HIS A 1094 60.65 14.47 -28.19
CA HIS A 1094 61.26 13.13 -28.23
C HIS A 1094 61.77 12.70 -29.60
N THR A 1095 61.29 13.30 -30.69
CA THR A 1095 61.68 12.95 -32.07
C THR A 1095 62.72 13.92 -32.65
N GLY A 1096 62.83 15.13 -32.10
CA GLY A 1096 63.65 16.20 -32.66
C GLY A 1096 63.12 16.81 -33.97
N ARG A 1097 61.89 16.47 -34.37
CA ARG A 1097 61.21 17.01 -35.56
C ARG A 1097 60.64 18.40 -35.29
N THR A 1098 60.42 19.17 -36.36
CA THR A 1098 59.78 20.49 -36.25
C THR A 1098 58.29 20.36 -35.91
N TYR A 1099 57.72 21.34 -35.20
CA TYR A 1099 56.31 21.31 -34.81
C TYR A 1099 55.40 21.22 -36.04
N GLU A 1100 55.73 21.96 -37.11
CA GLU A 1100 54.96 21.97 -38.36
C GLU A 1100 54.97 20.59 -39.04
N GLU A 1101 56.10 19.87 -38.99
CA GLU A 1101 56.19 18.51 -39.52
C GLU A 1101 55.36 17.52 -38.70
N VAL A 1102 55.45 17.60 -37.36
CA VAL A 1102 54.67 16.76 -36.44
C VAL A 1102 53.18 17.02 -36.62
N GLU A 1103 52.74 18.28 -36.59
CA GLU A 1103 51.32 18.65 -36.72
C GLU A 1103 50.73 18.14 -38.04
N ARG A 1104 51.46 18.31 -39.15
CA ARG A 1104 51.01 17.82 -40.46
C ARG A 1104 50.93 16.29 -40.50
N THR A 1105 51.88 15.59 -39.90
CA THR A 1105 51.89 14.12 -39.88
C THR A 1105 50.78 13.56 -38.99
N LEU A 1106 50.49 14.20 -37.85
CA LEU A 1106 49.45 13.77 -36.91
C LEU A 1106 48.05 14.21 -37.33
N ASP A 1107 47.87 15.17 -38.24
CA ASP A 1107 46.53 15.66 -38.59
C ASP A 1107 45.59 14.56 -39.15
N ARG A 1108 46.14 13.48 -39.70
CA ARG A 1108 45.40 12.30 -40.16
C ARG A 1108 46.08 11.03 -39.70
N ASP A 1109 45.35 9.91 -39.74
CA ASP A 1109 45.92 8.60 -39.47
C ASP A 1109 47.12 8.32 -40.38
N HIS A 1110 48.31 8.30 -39.80
CA HIS A 1110 49.56 8.08 -40.50
C HIS A 1110 50.23 6.80 -39.99
N PHE A 1111 50.17 5.74 -40.80
CA PHE A 1111 50.71 4.43 -40.47
C PHE A 1111 52.15 4.29 -40.99
N MET A 1112 53.05 3.86 -40.11
CA MET A 1112 54.46 3.59 -40.37
C MET A 1112 54.77 2.11 -40.09
N SER A 1113 55.61 1.53 -40.94
CA SER A 1113 56.36 0.31 -40.62
C SER A 1113 57.41 0.60 -39.53
N ALA A 1114 57.96 -0.46 -38.93
CA ALA A 1114 59.02 -0.33 -37.93
C ALA A 1114 60.23 0.47 -38.45
N GLN A 1115 60.62 0.30 -39.72
CA GLN A 1115 61.72 1.03 -40.34
C GLN A 1115 61.36 2.51 -40.58
N GLU A 1116 60.16 2.79 -41.10
CA GLU A 1116 59.70 4.18 -41.28
C GLU A 1116 59.59 4.91 -39.93
N ALA A 1117 59.14 4.23 -38.87
CA ALA A 1117 59.08 4.78 -37.52
C ALA A 1117 60.47 5.10 -36.95
N LYS A 1118 61.48 4.26 -37.25
CA LYS A 1118 62.88 4.52 -36.91
C LYS A 1118 63.43 5.72 -37.67
N ASP A 1119 63.22 5.76 -38.99
CA ASP A 1119 63.70 6.85 -39.84
C ASP A 1119 63.02 8.18 -39.48
N TRP A 1120 61.77 8.14 -39.00
CA TRP A 1120 61.04 9.32 -38.52
C TRP A 1120 61.47 9.76 -37.12
N GLY A 1121 61.95 8.84 -36.28
CA GLY A 1121 62.46 9.11 -34.93
C GLY A 1121 61.50 8.74 -33.78
N LEU A 1122 60.47 7.92 -34.03
CA LEU A 1122 59.58 7.37 -33.00
C LEU A 1122 60.24 6.26 -32.19
N VAL A 1123 61.19 5.53 -32.80
CA VAL A 1123 61.99 4.48 -32.18
C VAL A 1123 63.46 4.61 -32.60
N ASP A 1124 64.37 4.09 -31.80
CA ASP A 1124 65.82 4.14 -32.06
C ASP A 1124 66.30 2.90 -32.82
N HIS A 1125 65.71 1.73 -32.52
CA HIS A 1125 66.15 0.45 -33.05
C HIS A 1125 64.99 -0.42 -33.56
N VAL A 1126 65.29 -1.24 -34.58
CA VAL A 1126 64.43 -2.32 -35.06
C VAL A 1126 65.18 -3.63 -34.87
N TYR A 1127 64.70 -4.49 -33.95
CA TYR A 1127 65.39 -5.73 -33.59
C TYR A 1127 64.71 -6.95 -34.22
N GLU A 1128 65.43 -7.70 -35.05
CA GLU A 1128 64.99 -9.00 -35.56
C GLU A 1128 65.21 -10.12 -34.54
N GLN A 1129 66.28 -10.01 -33.75
CA GLN A 1129 66.65 -10.92 -32.67
C GLN A 1129 67.13 -10.10 -31.47
N ARG A 1130 66.99 -10.66 -30.27
CA ARG A 1130 67.48 -10.02 -29.04
C ARG A 1130 69.01 -10.15 -29.02
N GLU A 1131 69.74 -9.07 -29.25
CA GLU A 1131 71.21 -9.09 -29.13
C GLU A 1131 71.62 -9.34 -27.67
N GLU A 1132 72.63 -10.20 -27.48
CA GLU A 1132 73.22 -10.44 -26.15
C GLU A 1132 73.87 -9.15 -25.64
N ALA A 1133 73.48 -8.71 -24.44
CA ALA A 1133 74.18 -7.61 -23.77
C ALA A 1133 75.68 -7.95 -23.66
N PRO A 1134 76.60 -6.98 -23.86
CA PRO A 1134 78.03 -7.24 -23.71
C PRO A 1134 78.29 -7.77 -22.30
N ALA A 1135 78.90 -8.95 -22.20
CA ALA A 1135 79.26 -9.56 -20.94
C ALA A 1135 80.14 -8.58 -20.12
N GLU A 1136 79.64 -8.11 -18.97
CA GLU A 1136 80.47 -7.41 -18.00
C GLU A 1136 81.60 -8.36 -17.56
N GLU A 1137 82.85 -7.98 -17.86
CA GLU A 1137 84.02 -8.69 -17.36
C GLU A 1137 83.97 -8.78 -15.82
N PRO A 1138 84.22 -9.96 -15.23
CA PRO A 1138 84.18 -10.11 -13.78
C PRO A 1138 85.30 -9.27 -13.14
N LYS A 1139 84.90 -8.24 -12.39
CA LYS A 1139 85.82 -7.51 -11.51
C LYS A 1139 86.42 -8.50 -10.51
N LYS A 1140 87.75 -8.65 -10.56
CA LYS A 1140 88.54 -9.42 -9.59
C LYS A 1140 88.46 -8.79 -8.20
N SER A 1141 88.15 -9.65 -7.22
CA SER A 1141 88.31 -9.59 -5.75
C SER A 1141 87.96 -8.29 -5.04
#